data_AF-A0A5C5ZJM4-F1
#
_entry.id   AF-A0A5C5ZJM4-F1
#
_cell.length_a   1.000
_cell.length_b   1.000
_cell.length_c   1.000
_cell.angle_alpha   90.00
_cell.angle_beta   90.00
_cell.angle_gamma   90.00
#
_symmetry.space_group_name_H-M   'P 1'
#
loop_
_entity.id
_entity.type
_entity.pdbx_description
1 polymer ?
#
loop_
_entity_poly.entity_id
_entity_poly.type
_entity_poly.pdbx_seq_one_letter_code
_entity_poly.pdbx_strand_id
1 'polypeptide(L)'
;MRLHQAQEIIKNPHSHPISDVTKAVAITTSPWRRFIASIPLPSQSLLFGLMGFVLPGAWSLISREIAHVSLSTLDRLWCEEVGFIIFALTGLLFIILWSRFSKQRWLITFSVLTLASTAAVVWIEKRRNDEQSQLVDLLSGENWMAYDPVGFNPLSGSFPTKDSIREDFKAMKKLGVTGVITFGMENTLGEIPYIASEFGFKVIAGLSVPDDFRFKPEAEFVKAIEANEAGVVDAFCVGHIRGELIEFDTLAQWMTQLRNATGKPVTFSAPIAAYSGQRSKRAREIGDWYFPDVGGAWQLSNDPSEVVKQTRDNCFRAVELSEDKPVLCKMIGYPSGPASMGFSPQKQREFFLNFWRSTSLPFHVFPSYAFAFDRRFVTHAASIFPDQRHPAGAYLGLIDDSRQRLQKAVANDFRRHWGLLSASLVVPAADYSIVRTVDADTGNVEHRLHVSQGDDKFHFGSVVRTPAGAMNFRPHPSDDPDGWGASIYMTPFFGQLGADACGVDDVDLTIRDQVIHITSTGSTVVGNDTRGHWELQCELGYDTSARHVIGTGSLQWKPELTEGFVGDLSVLRISTNVLCDVELDSGGMGDTGDSTGMSWSYLKDGLRINQSFLPTMKNNATFPQDQSTAIEIFIHGNLNRAAGDGPRSKRTPDIRLLLESDRADLAIGAQYDTERNSFEQDNFGVTPLIRVDSSKEMADRHFYFSFESQNSL
;
A
#
# COMPACT_ATOMS: atom_id res chain seq x y z
N MET A 1 -0.63 51.49 -24.03
CA MET A 1 0.69 51.03 -23.55
C MET A 1 1.75 51.34 -24.61
N ARG A 2 2.88 51.95 -24.25
CA ARG A 2 3.96 52.33 -25.20
C ARG A 2 4.94 51.16 -25.40
N LEU A 3 5.65 51.10 -26.53
CA LEU A 3 6.55 49.97 -26.87
C LEU A 3 7.58 49.66 -25.78
N HIS A 4 8.25 50.69 -25.23
CA HIS A 4 9.20 50.52 -24.14
C HIS A 4 8.55 49.93 -22.87
N GLN A 5 7.31 50.32 -22.58
CA GLN A 5 6.56 49.81 -21.42
C GLN A 5 6.13 48.35 -21.64
N ALA A 6 5.75 48.01 -22.88
CA ALA A 6 5.47 46.63 -23.27
C ALA A 6 6.74 45.75 -23.24
N GLN A 7 7.91 46.29 -23.61
CA GLN A 7 9.18 45.58 -23.53
C GLN A 7 9.59 45.29 -22.08
N GLU A 8 9.40 46.25 -21.17
CA GLU A 8 9.66 46.02 -19.74
C GLU A 8 8.70 44.97 -19.14
N ILE A 9 7.41 45.01 -19.51
CA ILE A 9 6.44 43.99 -19.09
C ILE A 9 6.85 42.59 -19.60
N ILE A 10 7.38 42.49 -20.82
CA ILE A 10 7.85 41.20 -21.39
C ILE A 10 9.13 40.70 -20.72
N LYS A 11 10.00 41.60 -20.23
CA LYS A 11 11.22 41.18 -19.51
C LYS A 11 10.90 40.59 -18.14
N ASN A 12 9.76 40.92 -17.54
CA ASN A 12 9.40 40.42 -16.21
C ASN A 12 7.89 40.09 -16.08
N PRO A 13 7.38 39.14 -16.88
CA PRO A 13 5.95 38.95 -17.10
C PRO A 13 5.19 38.48 -15.85
N HIS A 14 5.87 37.83 -14.91
CA HIS A 14 5.30 37.34 -13.66
C HIS A 14 4.91 38.46 -12.68
N SER A 15 5.44 39.67 -12.87
CA SER A 15 5.14 40.84 -12.03
C SER A 15 3.95 41.67 -12.55
N HIS A 16 3.30 41.22 -13.63
CA HIS A 16 2.23 41.96 -14.30
C HIS A 16 0.99 41.08 -14.54
N PRO A 17 -0.22 41.67 -14.54
CA PRO A 17 -1.44 40.95 -14.90
C PRO A 17 -1.36 40.34 -16.30
N ILE A 18 -1.89 39.13 -16.49
CA ILE A 18 -1.89 38.40 -17.77
C ILE A 18 -2.49 39.23 -18.93
N SER A 19 -3.48 40.06 -18.64
CA SER A 19 -4.11 40.95 -19.62
C SER A 19 -3.15 42.05 -20.14
N ASP A 20 -2.20 42.49 -19.31
CA ASP A 20 -1.18 43.46 -19.68
C ASP A 20 -0.01 42.80 -20.39
N VAL A 21 0.37 41.57 -20.00
CA VAL A 21 1.35 40.75 -20.74
C VAL A 21 0.85 40.47 -22.16
N THR A 22 -0.41 40.06 -22.30
CA THR A 22 -1.04 39.80 -23.61
C THR A 22 -1.07 41.05 -24.49
N LYS A 23 -1.42 42.21 -23.91
CA LYS A 23 -1.37 43.50 -24.64
C LYS A 23 0.07 43.89 -24.98
N ALA A 24 1.05 43.60 -24.13
CA ALA A 24 2.45 43.94 -24.35
C ALA A 24 3.03 43.13 -25.51
N VAL A 25 2.69 41.84 -25.59
CA VAL A 25 3.03 40.95 -26.72
C VAL A 25 2.40 41.44 -28.01
N ALA A 26 1.11 41.83 -28.00
CA ALA A 26 0.45 42.36 -29.19
C ALA A 26 1.09 43.66 -29.71
N ILE A 27 1.56 44.52 -28.80
CA ILE A 27 2.18 45.81 -29.15
C ILE A 27 3.61 45.62 -29.67
N THR A 28 4.40 44.72 -29.08
CA THR A 28 5.78 44.43 -29.53
C THR A 28 5.83 43.67 -30.85
N THR A 29 4.79 42.89 -31.18
CA THR A 29 4.68 42.17 -32.45
C THR A 29 3.98 42.97 -33.56
N SER A 30 3.34 44.09 -33.22
CA SER A 30 2.64 44.97 -34.17
C SER A 30 3.53 45.54 -35.29
N PRO A 31 4.77 46.01 -35.03
CA PRO A 31 5.66 46.52 -36.08
C PRO A 31 6.02 45.44 -37.10
N TRP A 32 6.22 44.19 -36.66
CA TRP A 32 6.51 43.05 -37.52
C TRP A 32 5.31 42.66 -38.39
N ARG A 33 4.09 42.68 -37.84
CA ARG A 33 2.87 42.46 -38.64
C ARG A 33 2.68 43.52 -39.72
N ARG A 34 2.95 44.80 -39.41
CA ARG A 34 2.85 45.89 -40.39
C ARG A 34 3.96 45.82 -41.45
N PHE A 35 5.18 45.47 -41.03
CA PHE A 35 6.31 45.28 -41.94
C PHE A 35 6.04 44.14 -42.93
N ILE A 36 5.58 42.97 -42.44
CA ILE A 36 5.22 41.82 -43.29
C ILE A 36 4.05 42.16 -44.23
N ALA A 37 3.03 42.87 -43.75
CA ALA A 37 1.89 43.30 -44.55
C ALA A 37 2.26 44.37 -45.62
N SER A 38 3.35 45.11 -45.42
CA SER A 38 3.83 46.14 -46.36
C SER A 38 4.70 45.61 -47.50
N ILE A 39 5.07 44.33 -47.48
CA ILE A 39 5.92 43.71 -48.50
C ILE A 39 5.02 43.13 -49.62
N PRO A 40 5.23 43.51 -50.91
CA PRO A 40 4.48 42.96 -52.02
C PRO A 40 4.59 41.44 -52.10
N LEU A 41 3.48 40.75 -52.40
CA LEU A 41 3.35 39.28 -52.44
C LEU A 41 4.49 38.51 -53.16
N PRO A 42 5.06 38.98 -54.29
CA PRO A 42 6.16 38.27 -54.95
C PRO A 42 7.47 38.25 -54.13
N SER A 43 7.70 39.28 -53.31
CA SER A 43 8.90 39.48 -52.47
C SER A 43 8.80 38.82 -51.08
N GLN A 44 7.60 38.42 -50.64
CA GLN A 44 7.45 37.66 -49.39
C GLN A 44 8.14 36.28 -49.49
N SER A 45 8.14 35.67 -50.68
CA SER A 45 8.81 34.40 -50.98
C SER A 45 10.33 34.45 -50.76
N LEU A 46 10.96 35.59 -51.08
CA LEU A 46 12.41 35.79 -50.90
C LEU A 46 12.76 36.06 -49.43
N LEU A 47 11.89 36.79 -48.71
CA LEU A 47 12.05 37.06 -47.28
C LEU A 47 11.95 35.77 -46.43
N PHE A 48 11.04 34.85 -46.80
CA PHE A 48 10.93 33.54 -46.16
C PHE A 48 12.08 32.59 -46.50
N GLY A 49 12.69 32.73 -47.69
CA GLY A 49 13.93 32.03 -48.05
C GLY A 49 15.13 32.52 -47.22
N LEU A 50 15.23 33.83 -46.97
CA LEU A 50 16.26 34.41 -46.11
C LEU A 50 16.05 34.09 -44.61
N MET A 51 14.80 34.00 -44.14
CA MET A 51 14.51 33.53 -42.77
C MET A 51 14.93 32.08 -42.53
N GLY A 52 14.94 31.23 -43.56
CA GLY A 52 15.50 29.87 -43.50
C GLY A 52 16.98 29.80 -43.15
N PHE A 53 17.73 30.90 -43.37
CA PHE A 53 19.14 31.03 -42.98
C PHE A 53 19.37 31.76 -41.64
N VAL A 54 18.39 32.53 -41.17
CA VAL A 54 18.48 33.26 -39.88
C VAL A 54 17.92 32.42 -38.71
N LEU A 55 16.95 31.53 -38.99
CA LEU A 55 16.35 30.62 -38.01
C LEU A 55 17.36 29.71 -37.28
N PRO A 56 18.43 29.18 -37.90
CA PRO A 56 19.47 28.43 -37.17
C PRO A 56 20.23 29.29 -36.14
N GLY A 57 20.45 30.57 -36.43
CA GLY A 57 21.10 31.51 -35.51
C GLY A 57 20.19 31.87 -34.33
N ALA A 58 18.91 32.15 -34.61
CA ALA A 58 17.88 32.38 -33.59
C ALA A 58 17.61 31.11 -32.76
N TRP A 59 17.65 29.92 -33.37
CA TRP A 59 17.55 28.63 -32.68
C TRP A 59 18.77 28.36 -31.80
N SER A 60 19.98 28.79 -32.20
CA SER A 60 21.18 28.68 -31.35
C SER A 60 21.17 29.64 -30.14
N LEU A 61 20.50 30.80 -30.29
CA LEU A 61 20.31 31.78 -29.21
C LEU A 61 19.20 31.33 -28.25
N ILE A 62 18.09 30.83 -28.79
CA ILE A 62 16.99 30.24 -28.02
C ILE A 62 17.45 28.96 -27.34
N SER A 63 18.25 28.10 -27.99
CA SER A 63 18.78 26.88 -27.36
C SER A 63 19.84 27.17 -26.31
N ARG A 64 20.62 28.25 -26.44
CA ARG A 64 21.53 28.72 -25.38
C ARG A 64 20.78 29.25 -24.16
N GLU A 65 19.69 29.98 -24.35
CA GLU A 65 18.83 30.45 -23.25
C GLU A 65 18.04 29.28 -22.63
N ILE A 66 17.53 28.34 -23.43
CA ILE A 66 16.86 27.11 -22.96
C ILE A 66 17.83 26.16 -22.23
N ALA A 67 19.12 26.13 -22.61
CA ALA A 67 20.13 25.33 -21.91
C ALA A 67 20.45 25.83 -20.49
N HIS A 68 20.03 27.05 -20.14
CA HIS A 68 20.10 27.60 -18.78
C HIS A 68 18.79 27.45 -18.01
N VAL A 69 17.73 26.98 -18.64
CA VAL A 69 16.46 26.66 -17.99
C VAL A 69 16.55 25.23 -17.49
N SER A 70 16.40 25.05 -16.18
CA SER A 70 16.35 23.72 -15.54
C SER A 70 15.36 22.80 -16.26
N LEU A 71 15.73 21.53 -16.47
CA LEU A 71 14.84 20.49 -17.02
C LEU A 71 13.47 20.46 -16.31
N SER A 72 13.44 20.76 -15.00
CA SER A 72 12.20 20.85 -14.22
C SER A 72 11.28 22.02 -14.61
N THR A 73 11.80 23.08 -15.22
CA THR A 73 11.03 24.25 -15.68
C THR A 73 10.48 24.02 -17.10
N LEU A 74 11.20 23.28 -17.94
CA LEU A 74 10.71 22.81 -19.23
C LEU A 74 9.60 21.76 -19.07
N ASP A 75 9.73 20.88 -18.06
CA ASP A 75 8.67 19.93 -17.67
C ASP A 75 7.38 20.65 -17.19
N ARG A 76 7.49 21.79 -16.50
CA ARG A 76 6.35 22.57 -15.99
C ARG A 76 5.57 23.30 -17.09
N LEU A 77 6.21 23.72 -18.17
CA LEU A 77 5.56 24.44 -19.27
C LEU A 77 4.73 23.52 -20.17
N TRP A 78 4.96 22.20 -20.12
CA TRP A 78 4.38 21.25 -21.07
C TRP A 78 2.93 20.82 -20.76
N CYS A 79 2.43 21.00 -19.54
CA CYS A 79 1.34 20.14 -19.04
C CYS A 79 -0.12 20.61 -19.19
N GLU A 80 -0.46 21.85 -19.57
CA GLU A 80 -1.91 22.19 -19.74
C GLU A 80 -2.25 23.01 -20.99
N GLU A 81 -1.41 23.96 -21.42
CA GLU A 81 -1.71 24.79 -22.61
C GLU A 81 -0.95 24.35 -23.87
N VAL A 82 0.16 23.63 -23.73
CA VAL A 82 1.04 23.28 -24.84
C VAL A 82 0.47 22.15 -25.70
N GLY A 83 -0.34 21.23 -25.17
CA GLY A 83 -1.05 20.25 -26.00
C GLY A 83 -2.01 20.90 -27.01
N PHE A 84 -2.76 21.92 -26.56
CA PHE A 84 -3.66 22.69 -27.43
C PHE A 84 -2.88 23.61 -28.38
N ILE A 85 -1.77 24.21 -27.92
CA ILE A 85 -0.89 25.03 -28.76
C ILE A 85 -0.16 24.16 -29.79
N ILE A 86 0.30 22.95 -29.46
CA ILE A 86 0.88 22.00 -30.40
C ILE A 86 -0.20 21.53 -31.37
N PHE A 87 -1.42 21.23 -30.93
CA PHE A 87 -2.52 20.85 -31.82
C PHE A 87 -2.92 22.01 -32.76
N ALA A 88 -2.95 23.24 -32.26
CA ALA A 88 -3.24 24.45 -33.05
C ALA A 88 -2.09 24.81 -33.98
N LEU A 89 -0.84 24.69 -33.55
CA LEU A 89 0.35 24.95 -34.36
C LEU A 89 0.55 23.84 -35.39
N THR A 90 0.30 22.57 -35.07
CA THR A 90 0.31 21.46 -36.03
C THR A 90 -0.87 21.56 -36.98
N GLY A 91 -2.05 22.02 -36.55
CA GLY A 91 -3.17 22.38 -37.41
C GLY A 91 -2.87 23.56 -38.34
N LEU A 92 -2.16 24.58 -37.85
CA LEU A 92 -1.72 25.72 -38.66
C LEU A 92 -0.61 25.30 -39.64
N LEU A 93 0.34 24.47 -39.20
CA LEU A 93 1.37 23.86 -40.03
C LEU A 93 0.73 22.95 -41.07
N PHE A 94 -0.32 22.21 -40.72
CA PHE A 94 -1.11 21.37 -41.62
C PHE A 94 -1.75 22.23 -42.72
N ILE A 95 -2.40 23.35 -42.39
CA ILE A 95 -2.98 24.29 -43.38
C ILE A 95 -1.90 24.89 -44.29
N ILE A 96 -0.76 25.30 -43.72
CA ILE A 96 0.34 25.94 -44.48
C ILE A 96 1.00 24.92 -45.41
N LEU A 97 1.30 23.72 -44.91
CA LEU A 97 1.90 22.66 -45.68
C LEU A 97 0.92 22.21 -46.78
N TRP A 98 -0.40 22.17 -46.52
CA TRP A 98 -1.48 21.72 -47.47
C TRP A 98 -1.38 22.40 -48.81
N SER A 99 -0.98 23.67 -48.80
CA SER A 99 -0.84 24.48 -50.00
C SER A 99 0.46 24.24 -50.80
N ARG A 100 1.45 23.48 -50.30
CA ARG A 100 2.83 23.51 -50.85
C ARG A 100 3.51 22.18 -51.19
N PHE A 101 2.97 21.02 -50.81
CA PHE A 101 3.68 19.73 -50.97
C PHE A 101 2.94 18.71 -51.84
N SER A 102 3.71 17.92 -52.62
CA SER A 102 3.19 16.80 -53.44
C SER A 102 2.68 15.65 -52.56
N LYS A 103 1.71 14.88 -53.07
CA LYS A 103 0.98 13.81 -52.33
C LYS A 103 1.86 12.81 -51.55
N GLN A 104 3.12 12.58 -51.94
CA GLN A 104 4.02 11.67 -51.21
C GLN A 104 4.67 12.29 -49.97
N ARG A 105 5.01 13.59 -49.99
CA ARG A 105 5.58 14.28 -48.82
C ARG A 105 4.52 14.50 -47.73
N TRP A 106 3.24 14.52 -48.12
CA TRP A 106 2.07 14.52 -47.24
C TRP A 106 2.00 13.32 -46.31
N LEU A 107 2.09 12.13 -46.88
CA LEU A 107 1.98 10.89 -46.13
C LEU A 107 3.06 10.83 -45.05
N ILE A 108 4.28 11.26 -45.37
CA ILE A 108 5.40 11.28 -44.42
C ILE A 108 5.14 12.28 -43.28
N THR A 109 4.77 13.52 -43.57
CA THR A 109 4.52 14.51 -42.51
C THR A 109 3.33 14.14 -41.62
N PHE A 110 2.23 13.66 -42.21
CA PHE A 110 1.07 13.20 -41.45
C PHE A 110 1.41 12.01 -40.56
N SER A 111 2.16 11.02 -41.07
CA SER A 111 2.64 9.89 -40.28
C SER A 111 3.53 10.33 -39.12
N VAL A 112 4.43 11.30 -39.32
CA VAL A 112 5.31 11.81 -38.24
C VAL A 112 4.50 12.54 -37.16
N LEU A 113 3.54 13.39 -37.54
CA LEU A 113 2.69 14.10 -36.57
C LEU A 113 1.76 13.16 -35.81
N THR A 114 1.24 12.13 -36.48
CA THR A 114 0.42 11.10 -35.85
C THR A 114 1.26 10.32 -34.85
N LEU A 115 2.45 9.85 -35.25
CA LEU A 115 3.38 9.14 -34.37
C LEU A 115 3.80 9.98 -33.16
N ALA A 116 4.09 11.27 -33.35
CA ALA A 116 4.43 12.18 -32.26
C ALA A 116 3.25 12.41 -31.29
N SER A 117 2.03 12.56 -31.82
CA SER A 117 0.83 12.72 -31.00
C SER A 117 0.51 11.44 -30.20
N THR A 118 0.61 10.27 -30.84
CA THR A 118 0.43 8.97 -30.17
C THR A 118 1.50 8.76 -29.11
N ALA A 119 2.77 9.06 -29.41
CA ALA A 119 3.86 8.96 -28.44
C ALA A 119 3.65 9.90 -27.24
N ALA A 120 3.16 11.12 -27.47
CA ALA A 120 2.82 12.05 -26.39
C ALA A 120 1.66 11.53 -25.52
N VAL A 121 0.59 11.00 -26.13
CA VAL A 121 -0.52 10.38 -25.39
C VAL A 121 -0.06 9.19 -24.56
N VAL A 122 0.75 8.29 -25.14
CA VAL A 122 1.32 7.14 -24.42
C VAL A 122 2.23 7.58 -23.29
N TRP A 123 3.05 8.62 -23.49
CA TRP A 123 3.92 9.16 -22.45
C TRP A 123 3.12 9.80 -21.30
N ILE A 124 2.08 10.58 -21.61
CA ILE A 124 1.17 11.16 -20.61
C ILE A 124 0.48 10.05 -19.81
N GLU A 125 -0.05 9.04 -20.49
CA GLU A 125 -0.76 7.93 -19.86
C GLU A 125 0.16 7.10 -18.96
N LYS A 126 1.37 6.78 -19.45
CA LYS A 126 2.39 6.09 -18.64
C LYS A 126 2.75 6.89 -17.40
N ARG A 127 3.02 8.19 -17.55
CA ARG A 127 3.37 9.07 -16.43
C ARG A 127 2.24 9.13 -15.40
N ARG A 128 0.99 9.24 -15.85
CA ARG A 128 -0.19 9.22 -14.97
C ARG A 128 -0.27 7.92 -14.18
N ASN A 129 -0.04 6.78 -14.84
CA ASN A 129 -0.02 5.48 -14.18
C ASN A 129 1.14 5.36 -13.18
N ASP A 130 2.33 5.87 -13.51
CA ASP A 130 3.49 5.89 -12.62
C ASP A 130 3.22 6.75 -11.37
N GLU A 131 2.63 7.95 -11.54
CA GLU A 131 2.24 8.85 -10.44
C GLU A 131 1.15 8.22 -9.56
N GLN A 132 0.17 7.55 -10.17
CA GLN A 132 -0.88 6.83 -9.44
C GLN A 132 -0.33 5.63 -8.67
N SER A 133 0.60 4.87 -9.26
CA SER A 133 1.29 3.76 -8.59
C SER A 133 2.09 4.26 -7.40
N GLN A 134 2.88 5.33 -7.55
CA GLN A 134 3.63 5.91 -6.44
C GLN A 134 2.73 6.40 -5.31
N LEU A 135 1.55 6.93 -5.64
CA LEU A 135 0.56 7.35 -4.64
C LEU A 135 -0.04 6.13 -3.93
N VAL A 136 -0.36 5.06 -4.65
CA VAL A 136 -0.80 3.78 -4.04
C VAL A 136 0.28 3.23 -3.12
N ASP A 137 1.54 3.23 -3.54
CA ASP A 137 2.68 2.76 -2.74
C ASP A 137 2.84 3.61 -1.47
N LEU A 138 2.72 4.94 -1.58
CA LEU A 138 2.75 5.85 -0.43
C LEU A 138 1.60 5.57 0.55
N LEU A 139 0.38 5.42 0.04
CA LEU A 139 -0.81 5.28 0.88
C LEU A 139 -0.89 3.89 1.54
N SER A 140 -0.42 2.84 0.84
CA SER A 140 -0.42 1.46 1.32
C SER A 140 0.78 1.12 2.22
N GLY A 141 1.94 1.73 1.97
CA GLY A 141 3.20 1.38 2.62
C GLY A 141 3.34 1.87 4.05
N GLU A 142 2.38 2.65 4.57
CA GLU A 142 2.53 3.38 5.82
C GLU A 142 1.38 3.15 6.80
N ASN A 143 1.74 3.06 8.08
CA ASN A 143 0.79 3.00 9.19
C ASN A 143 0.34 4.42 9.54
N TRP A 144 -0.67 4.93 8.82
CA TRP A 144 -1.13 6.31 8.91
C TRP A 144 -1.88 6.62 10.21
N MET A 145 -1.40 7.63 10.92
CA MET A 145 -2.01 8.13 12.16
C MET A 145 -2.28 9.63 12.08
N ALA A 146 -3.50 10.05 12.41
CA ALA A 146 -3.84 11.44 12.64
C ALA A 146 -3.13 11.96 13.90
N TYR A 147 -2.40 13.08 13.74
CA TYR A 147 -1.53 13.63 14.78
C TYR A 147 -1.89 15.08 15.10
N ASP A 148 -2.35 15.28 16.33
CA ASP A 148 -2.39 16.59 17.00
C ASP A 148 -1.36 16.54 18.15
N PRO A 149 -0.38 17.45 18.20
CA PRO A 149 0.66 17.42 19.22
C PRO A 149 0.14 17.60 20.65
N VAL A 150 0.78 16.94 21.60
CA VAL A 150 0.55 17.21 23.02
C VAL A 150 0.97 18.66 23.34
N GLY A 151 0.08 19.40 24.01
CA GLY A 151 0.27 20.81 24.34
C GLY A 151 -0.31 21.79 23.31
N PHE A 152 -0.81 21.29 22.18
CA PHE A 152 -1.58 22.10 21.23
C PHE A 152 -2.97 22.40 21.79
N ASN A 153 -3.36 23.68 21.76
CA ASN A 153 -4.73 24.12 22.04
C ASN A 153 -5.08 25.32 21.16
N PRO A 154 -5.90 25.14 20.11
CA PRO A 154 -6.26 26.23 19.20
C PRO A 154 -7.13 27.30 19.85
N LEU A 155 -7.89 26.96 20.90
CA LEU A 155 -8.78 27.92 21.58
C LEU A 155 -7.99 28.97 22.36
N SER A 156 -6.84 28.58 22.91
CA SER A 156 -5.95 29.48 23.65
C SER A 156 -4.75 29.95 22.82
N GLY A 157 -4.64 29.55 21.55
CA GLY A 157 -3.45 29.78 20.72
C GLY A 157 -2.18 29.15 21.28
N SER A 158 -2.30 28.05 22.04
CA SER A 158 -1.12 27.34 22.60
C SER A 158 -0.55 26.39 21.57
N PHE A 159 0.76 26.48 21.33
CA PHE A 159 1.49 25.62 20.40
C PHE A 159 2.49 24.74 21.17
N PRO A 160 2.76 23.51 20.70
CA PRO A 160 3.77 22.65 21.31
C PRO A 160 5.18 23.24 21.11
N THR A 161 6.14 22.78 21.91
CA THR A 161 7.57 22.99 21.64
C THR A 161 8.10 21.92 20.67
N LYS A 162 9.22 22.18 19.99
CA LYS A 162 9.87 21.17 19.11
C LYS A 162 10.25 19.91 19.89
N ASP A 163 10.73 20.06 21.13
CA ASP A 163 11.08 18.91 21.97
C ASP A 163 9.85 18.11 22.40
N SER A 164 8.72 18.77 22.65
CA SER A 164 7.42 18.13 22.88
C SER A 164 7.02 17.23 21.70
N ILE A 165 7.20 17.72 20.46
CA ILE A 165 6.94 16.97 19.23
C ILE A 165 7.92 15.79 19.08
N ARG A 166 9.20 15.95 19.41
CA ARG A 166 10.17 14.84 19.40
C ARG A 166 9.78 13.72 20.36
N GLU A 167 9.32 14.06 21.56
CA GLU A 167 8.85 13.06 22.53
C GLU A 167 7.56 12.36 22.06
N ASP A 168 6.65 13.09 21.41
CA ASP A 168 5.47 12.50 20.76
C ASP A 168 5.90 11.45 19.72
N PHE A 169 6.84 11.81 18.84
CA PHE A 169 7.32 10.92 17.78
C PHE A 169 8.10 9.71 18.30
N LYS A 170 8.87 9.85 19.38
CA LYS A 170 9.46 8.69 20.09
C LYS A 170 8.38 7.72 20.57
N ALA A 171 7.27 8.23 21.10
CA ALA A 171 6.16 7.39 21.54
C ALA A 171 5.40 6.74 20.37
N MET A 172 5.20 7.48 19.27
CA MET A 172 4.55 6.97 18.06
C MET A 172 5.39 5.90 17.35
N LYS A 173 6.72 6.02 17.29
CA LYS A 173 7.61 4.97 16.76
C LYS A 173 7.48 3.67 17.56
N LYS A 174 7.38 3.77 18.89
CA LYS A 174 7.15 2.59 19.74
C LYS A 174 5.81 1.92 19.43
N LEU A 175 4.80 2.68 19.02
CA LEU A 175 3.48 2.18 18.63
C LEU A 175 3.48 1.51 17.24
N GLY A 176 4.53 1.67 16.44
CA GLY A 176 4.62 1.13 15.08
C GLY A 176 4.10 2.08 13.99
N VAL A 177 3.84 3.35 14.33
CA VAL A 177 3.47 4.36 13.34
C VAL A 177 4.64 4.61 12.39
N THR A 178 4.35 4.75 11.11
CA THR A 178 5.33 5.09 10.07
C THR A 178 4.87 6.25 9.17
N GLY A 179 3.57 6.57 9.15
CA GLY A 179 3.02 7.75 8.49
C GLY A 179 2.22 8.66 9.42
N VAL A 180 2.34 9.98 9.27
CA VAL A 180 1.59 10.97 10.07
C VAL A 180 0.75 11.90 9.19
N ILE A 181 -0.47 12.18 9.65
CA ILE A 181 -1.40 13.13 9.03
C ILE A 181 -1.59 14.30 9.98
N THR A 182 -1.24 15.50 9.53
CA THR A 182 -1.37 16.75 10.32
C THR A 182 -2.58 17.56 9.87
N PHE A 183 -2.91 18.64 10.59
CA PHE A 183 -4.11 19.45 10.35
C PHE A 183 -3.83 20.95 10.13
N GLY A 184 -2.57 21.37 10.24
CA GLY A 184 -2.13 22.75 10.02
C GLY A 184 -0.61 22.88 10.11
N MET A 185 -0.10 24.00 9.63
CA MET A 185 1.33 24.31 9.54
C MET A 185 1.69 25.65 10.21
N GLU A 186 0.75 26.29 10.89
CA GLU A 186 1.00 27.55 11.61
C GLU A 186 1.96 27.37 12.80
N ASN A 187 2.81 28.37 13.04
CA ASN A 187 3.75 28.42 14.18
C ASN A 187 4.59 27.13 14.29
N THR A 188 4.71 26.54 15.49
CA THR A 188 5.49 25.31 15.69
C THR A 188 4.87 24.08 15.00
N LEU A 189 3.63 24.15 14.50
CA LEU A 189 3.06 23.04 13.72
C LEU A 189 3.79 22.88 12.38
N GLY A 190 4.28 23.97 11.79
CA GLY A 190 5.09 23.94 10.57
C GLY A 190 6.44 23.24 10.72
N GLU A 191 6.87 22.97 11.96
CA GLU A 191 8.10 22.23 12.27
C GLU A 191 7.86 20.71 12.30
N ILE A 192 6.60 20.27 12.37
CA ILE A 192 6.25 18.85 12.48
C ILE A 192 6.85 18.03 11.33
N PRO A 193 6.77 18.42 10.04
CA PRO A 193 7.34 17.62 8.96
C PRO A 193 8.86 17.44 9.07
N TYR A 194 9.58 18.51 9.46
CA TYR A 194 11.03 18.47 9.66
C TYR A 194 11.39 17.50 10.76
N ILE A 195 10.71 17.59 11.91
CA ILE A 195 10.97 16.70 13.03
C ILE A 195 10.54 15.27 12.68
N ALA A 196 9.46 15.07 11.93
CA ALA A 196 8.99 13.75 11.51
C ALA A 196 10.04 13.03 10.65
N SER A 197 10.73 13.76 9.77
CA SER A 197 11.82 13.24 8.95
C SER A 197 13.01 12.73 9.79
N GLU A 198 13.29 13.35 10.94
CA GLU A 198 14.34 12.89 11.88
C GLU A 198 14.08 11.45 12.38
N PHE A 199 12.81 11.02 12.39
CA PHE A 199 12.37 9.69 12.84
C PHE A 199 11.96 8.76 11.69
N GLY A 200 12.14 9.21 10.44
CA GLY A 200 11.79 8.47 9.23
C GLY A 200 10.28 8.26 9.05
N PHE A 201 9.45 9.21 9.49
CA PHE A 201 8.02 9.18 9.19
C PHE A 201 7.74 9.75 7.79
N LYS A 202 6.77 9.15 7.10
CA LYS A 202 6.09 9.78 5.96
C LYS A 202 5.06 10.80 6.43
N VAL A 203 4.87 11.86 5.66
CA VAL A 203 4.05 13.01 6.09
C VAL A 203 3.02 13.40 5.04
N ILE A 204 1.74 13.34 5.44
CA ILE A 204 0.64 14.06 4.79
C ILE A 204 0.45 15.38 5.56
N ALA A 205 0.91 16.47 4.95
CA ALA A 205 0.84 17.80 5.55
C ALA A 205 -0.56 18.39 5.37
N GLY A 206 -1.28 18.57 6.48
CA GLY A 206 -2.58 19.25 6.48
C GLY A 206 -2.39 20.75 6.54
N LEU A 207 -3.14 21.47 5.71
CA LEU A 207 -3.22 22.92 5.74
C LEU A 207 -4.57 23.32 6.31
N SER A 208 -4.56 24.16 7.35
CA SER A 208 -5.79 24.67 7.95
C SER A 208 -6.42 25.71 7.02
N VAL A 209 -7.71 25.56 6.70
CA VAL A 209 -8.46 26.49 5.85
C VAL A 209 -9.59 27.14 6.64
N PRO A 210 -9.94 28.41 6.36
CA PRO A 210 -11.11 29.04 6.97
C PRO A 210 -12.41 28.34 6.55
N ASP A 211 -13.33 28.15 7.49
CA ASP A 211 -14.63 27.52 7.23
C ASP A 211 -15.48 28.26 6.18
N ASP A 212 -15.23 29.56 5.98
CA ASP A 212 -15.95 30.41 5.05
C ASP A 212 -15.26 30.60 3.69
N PHE A 213 -14.08 30.00 3.51
CA PHE A 213 -13.27 30.07 2.28
C PHE A 213 -12.99 31.50 1.77
N ARG A 214 -13.18 32.55 2.59
CA ARG A 214 -13.11 33.94 2.12
C ARG A 214 -11.70 34.37 1.72
N PHE A 215 -10.69 33.78 2.35
CA PHE A 215 -9.29 34.11 2.08
C PHE A 215 -8.45 32.85 2.05
N LYS A 216 -7.50 32.81 1.12
CA LYS A 216 -6.49 31.76 1.07
C LYS A 216 -5.55 31.90 2.28
N PRO A 217 -5.28 30.82 3.03
CA PRO A 217 -4.37 30.87 4.17
C PRO A 217 -2.90 30.90 3.69
N GLU A 218 -2.41 32.07 3.26
CA GLU A 218 -1.09 32.17 2.64
C GLU A 218 0.06 31.70 3.54
N ALA A 219 -0.04 31.88 4.86
CA ALA A 219 0.97 31.39 5.80
C ALA A 219 1.12 29.86 5.79
N GLU A 220 0.01 29.13 5.65
CA GLU A 220 -0.02 27.66 5.53
C GLU A 220 0.65 27.22 4.21
N PHE A 221 0.34 27.92 3.11
CA PHE A 221 0.91 27.62 1.78
C PHE A 221 2.41 27.87 1.69
N VAL A 222 2.89 28.98 2.25
CA VAL A 222 4.33 29.29 2.29
C VAL A 222 5.08 28.19 3.04
N LYS A 223 4.58 27.78 4.23
CA LYS A 223 5.20 26.71 5.02
C LYS A 223 5.16 25.35 4.33
N ALA A 224 4.07 25.04 3.63
CA ALA A 224 3.94 23.83 2.83
C ALA A 224 5.00 23.76 1.70
N ILE A 225 5.22 24.86 0.99
CA ILE A 225 6.23 24.95 -0.07
C ILE A 225 7.63 24.83 0.51
N GLU A 226 7.94 25.55 1.60
CA GLU A 226 9.23 25.44 2.29
C GLU A 226 9.53 23.99 2.73
N ALA A 227 8.55 23.31 3.32
CA ALA A 227 8.70 21.91 3.73
C ALA A 227 8.90 20.96 2.54
N ASN A 228 8.25 21.23 1.40
CA ASN A 228 8.48 20.47 0.17
C ASN A 228 9.88 20.67 -0.40
N GLU A 229 10.36 21.91 -0.45
CA GLU A 229 11.72 22.22 -0.91
C GLU A 229 12.79 21.57 -0.04
N ALA A 230 12.52 21.42 1.25
CA ALA A 230 13.36 20.66 2.18
C ALA A 230 13.24 19.12 2.03
N GLY A 231 12.28 18.62 1.23
CA GLY A 231 12.07 17.19 0.99
C GLY A 231 11.48 16.43 2.18
N VAL A 232 10.79 17.10 3.11
CA VAL A 232 10.28 16.51 4.36
C VAL A 232 8.77 16.24 4.36
N VAL A 233 8.13 16.33 3.20
CA VAL A 233 6.69 16.07 3.00
C VAL A 233 6.45 15.21 1.76
N ASP A 234 5.49 14.29 1.87
CA ASP A 234 5.19 13.32 0.82
C ASP A 234 3.90 13.66 0.07
N ALA A 235 2.89 14.22 0.75
CA ALA A 235 1.65 14.70 0.16
C ALA A 235 0.96 15.79 0.99
N PHE A 236 -0.07 16.44 0.43
CA PHE A 236 -0.78 17.55 1.06
C PHE A 236 -2.30 17.33 1.17
N CYS A 237 -2.88 17.80 2.28
CA CYS A 237 -4.32 17.86 2.50
C CYS A 237 -4.75 19.32 2.74
N VAL A 238 -5.40 19.94 1.77
CA VAL A 238 -5.89 21.33 1.85
C VAL A 238 -7.25 21.34 2.55
N GLY A 239 -7.23 21.53 3.86
CA GLY A 239 -8.42 21.60 4.69
C GLY A 239 -8.93 20.25 5.20
N HIS A 240 -9.65 20.34 6.31
CA HIS A 240 -10.42 19.25 6.92
C HIS A 240 -11.84 19.78 7.13
N ILE A 241 -12.66 19.60 6.10
CA ILE A 241 -13.94 20.29 5.94
C ILE A 241 -15.03 19.55 6.72
N ARG A 242 -15.72 20.24 7.63
CA ARG A 242 -16.72 19.62 8.53
C ARG A 242 -18.14 20.12 8.31
N GLY A 243 -18.30 21.22 7.58
CA GLY A 243 -19.59 21.86 7.32
C GLY A 243 -20.22 21.48 5.98
N GLU A 244 -21.46 21.90 5.78
CA GLU A 244 -22.20 21.70 4.52
C GLU A 244 -21.75 22.66 3.41
N LEU A 245 -21.11 23.78 3.78
CA LEU A 245 -20.59 24.76 2.83
C LEU A 245 -19.20 24.33 2.36
N ILE A 246 -19.11 23.84 1.14
CA ILE A 246 -17.84 23.52 0.48
C ILE A 246 -17.76 24.28 -0.84
N GLU A 247 -16.86 25.28 -0.89
CA GLU A 247 -16.57 26.04 -2.11
C GLU A 247 -15.55 25.28 -2.96
N PHE A 248 -16.01 24.21 -3.62
CA PHE A 248 -15.13 23.27 -4.33
C PHE A 248 -14.28 23.92 -5.42
N ASP A 249 -14.75 24.97 -6.09
CA ASP A 249 -13.96 25.65 -7.12
C ASP A 249 -12.82 26.48 -6.53
N THR A 250 -13.07 27.17 -5.42
CA THR A 250 -12.02 27.86 -4.65
C THR A 250 -10.99 26.86 -4.14
N LEU A 251 -11.46 25.75 -3.56
CA LEU A 251 -10.60 24.68 -3.08
C LEU A 251 -9.77 24.06 -4.22
N ALA A 252 -10.38 23.80 -5.37
CA ALA A 252 -9.69 23.30 -6.56
C ALA A 252 -8.58 24.25 -7.04
N GLN A 253 -8.83 25.55 -7.04
CA GLN A 253 -7.82 26.56 -7.39
C GLN A 253 -6.65 26.52 -6.42
N TRP A 254 -6.92 26.47 -5.11
CA TRP A 254 -5.88 26.38 -4.09
C TRP A 254 -5.06 25.10 -4.19
N MET A 255 -5.71 23.94 -4.38
CA MET A 255 -5.04 22.66 -4.58
C MET A 255 -4.19 22.66 -5.84
N THR A 256 -4.69 23.22 -6.95
CA THR A 256 -3.94 23.35 -8.21
C THR A 256 -2.70 24.22 -8.03
N GLN A 257 -2.82 25.35 -7.33
CA GLN A 257 -1.66 26.20 -7.02
C GLN A 257 -0.61 25.44 -6.20
N LEU A 258 -1.05 24.70 -5.17
CA LEU A 258 -0.13 23.93 -4.33
C LEU A 258 0.56 22.82 -5.14
N ARG A 259 -0.22 22.06 -5.92
CA ARG A 259 0.28 21.00 -6.80
C ARG A 259 1.32 21.53 -7.78
N ASN A 260 1.05 22.68 -8.41
CA ASN A 260 1.98 23.31 -9.36
C ASN A 260 3.27 23.82 -8.68
N ALA A 261 3.16 24.30 -7.43
CA ALA A 261 4.32 24.77 -6.68
C ALA A 261 5.21 23.62 -6.19
N THR A 262 4.61 22.52 -5.73
CA THR A 262 5.32 21.45 -5.02
C THR A 262 5.62 20.23 -5.88
N GLY A 263 4.81 19.95 -6.90
CA GLY A 263 4.86 18.71 -7.67
C GLY A 263 4.44 17.47 -6.87
N LYS A 264 3.80 17.64 -5.70
CA LYS A 264 3.36 16.54 -4.83
C LYS A 264 1.86 16.29 -4.97
N PRO A 265 1.38 15.07 -4.64
CA PRO A 265 -0.04 14.79 -4.55
C PRO A 265 -0.76 15.71 -3.56
N VAL A 266 -1.95 16.19 -3.93
CA VAL A 266 -2.79 17.07 -3.13
C VAL A 266 -4.23 16.55 -3.07
N THR A 267 -4.81 16.55 -1.87
CA THR A 267 -6.23 16.25 -1.63
C THR A 267 -6.87 17.28 -0.69
N PHE A 268 -8.13 17.05 -0.32
CA PHE A 268 -8.81 17.63 0.83
C PHE A 268 -9.52 16.52 1.61
N SER A 269 -9.84 16.74 2.88
CA SER A 269 -10.62 15.76 3.66
C SER A 269 -12.00 16.31 4.04
N ALA A 270 -13.02 15.46 4.03
CA ALA A 270 -14.41 15.79 4.36
C ALA A 270 -15.19 14.52 4.75
N PRO A 271 -16.36 14.62 5.42
CA PRO A 271 -17.24 13.47 5.66
C PRO A 271 -17.54 12.68 4.39
N ILE A 272 -17.65 11.35 4.47
CA ILE A 272 -17.96 10.48 3.32
C ILE A 272 -19.19 10.95 2.52
N ALA A 273 -20.19 11.53 3.19
CA ALA A 273 -21.38 12.06 2.54
C ALA A 273 -21.09 13.21 1.55
N ALA A 274 -20.01 13.98 1.74
CA ALA A 274 -19.60 15.03 0.81
C ALA A 274 -19.14 14.47 -0.55
N TYR A 275 -18.75 13.20 -0.60
CA TYR A 275 -18.36 12.48 -1.81
C TYR A 275 -19.53 11.73 -2.47
N SER A 276 -20.65 11.57 -1.78
CA SER A 276 -21.86 10.88 -2.27
C SER A 276 -22.93 11.84 -2.82
N GLY A 277 -23.63 11.44 -3.89
CA GLY A 277 -24.78 12.18 -4.43
C GLY A 277 -24.48 13.11 -5.63
N GLN A 278 -25.45 13.96 -5.99
CA GLN A 278 -25.42 14.71 -7.25
C GLN A 278 -24.59 16.01 -7.19
N ARG A 279 -24.37 16.57 -6.00
CA ARG A 279 -23.48 17.71 -5.75
C ARG A 279 -22.01 17.32 -5.56
N SER A 280 -21.71 16.02 -5.43
CA SER A 280 -20.37 15.54 -5.09
C SER A 280 -19.48 15.22 -6.29
N LYS A 281 -19.93 15.49 -7.52
CA LYS A 281 -19.10 15.30 -8.72
C LYS A 281 -17.80 16.10 -8.62
N ARG A 282 -17.88 17.37 -8.22
CA ARG A 282 -16.70 18.22 -8.08
C ARG A 282 -15.78 17.75 -6.96
N ALA A 283 -16.34 17.27 -5.85
CA ALA A 283 -15.59 16.65 -4.76
C ALA A 283 -14.71 15.49 -5.26
N ARG A 284 -15.22 14.69 -6.21
CA ARG A 284 -14.48 13.55 -6.78
C ARG A 284 -13.42 13.93 -7.81
N GLU A 285 -13.59 15.06 -8.48
CA GLU A 285 -12.68 15.48 -9.56
C GLU A 285 -11.37 16.11 -9.06
N ILE A 286 -11.37 16.81 -7.93
CA ILE A 286 -10.32 17.80 -7.62
C ILE A 286 -9.08 17.28 -6.87
N GLY A 287 -9.22 16.18 -6.11
CA GLY A 287 -8.13 15.57 -5.35
C GLY A 287 -7.44 14.43 -6.10
N ASP A 288 -6.18 14.20 -5.78
CA ASP A 288 -5.38 13.12 -6.40
C ASP A 288 -5.72 11.73 -5.80
N TRP A 289 -6.27 11.71 -4.58
CA TRP A 289 -6.90 10.55 -3.94
C TRP A 289 -8.13 10.98 -3.13
N TYR A 290 -9.00 10.03 -2.80
CA TYR A 290 -10.15 10.26 -1.92
C TYR A 290 -9.73 10.20 -0.46
N PHE A 291 -10.07 11.22 0.33
CA PHE A 291 -9.71 11.27 1.75
C PHE A 291 -10.94 11.47 2.67
N PRO A 292 -11.93 10.55 2.65
CA PRO A 292 -13.14 10.72 3.42
C PRO A 292 -12.92 10.46 4.92
N ASP A 293 -13.55 11.28 5.77
CA ASP A 293 -13.71 10.97 7.18
C ASP A 293 -14.78 9.88 7.32
N VAL A 294 -14.36 8.69 7.75
CA VAL A 294 -15.23 7.50 7.90
C VAL A 294 -15.54 7.14 9.34
N GLY A 295 -14.73 7.66 10.28
CA GLY A 295 -14.98 7.54 11.71
C GLY A 295 -16.07 8.48 12.22
N GLY A 296 -16.21 8.57 13.55
CA GLY A 296 -17.13 9.53 14.18
C GLY A 296 -18.49 8.96 14.57
N ALA A 297 -18.84 7.74 14.16
CA ALA A 297 -20.09 7.06 14.57
C ALA A 297 -20.25 6.94 16.10
N TRP A 298 -19.14 6.96 16.85
CA TRP A 298 -19.13 7.00 18.32
C TRP A 298 -19.77 8.27 18.92
N GLN A 299 -20.02 9.30 18.12
CA GLN A 299 -20.78 10.48 18.56
C GLN A 299 -22.28 10.18 18.74
N LEU A 300 -22.77 9.12 18.11
CA LEU A 300 -24.18 8.70 18.14
C LEU A 300 -24.41 7.50 19.07
N SER A 301 -23.41 6.65 19.25
CA SER A 301 -23.50 5.45 20.08
C SER A 301 -22.20 5.17 20.85
N ASN A 302 -22.33 4.64 22.06
CA ASN A 302 -21.20 4.14 22.86
C ASN A 302 -21.13 2.60 22.88
N ASP A 303 -21.86 1.92 21.99
CA ASP A 303 -21.72 0.48 21.77
C ASP A 303 -20.64 0.23 20.70
N PRO A 304 -19.51 -0.42 21.03
CA PRO A 304 -18.47 -0.75 20.07
C PRO A 304 -18.98 -1.47 18.82
N SER A 305 -19.93 -2.40 18.96
CA SER A 305 -20.41 -3.21 17.83
C SER A 305 -21.18 -2.37 16.81
N GLU A 306 -22.00 -1.44 17.29
CA GLU A 306 -22.73 -0.49 16.43
C GLU A 306 -21.77 0.47 15.72
N VAL A 307 -20.78 0.99 16.46
CA VAL A 307 -19.78 1.92 15.90
C VAL A 307 -18.90 1.23 14.87
N VAL A 308 -18.51 -0.04 15.09
CA VAL A 308 -17.79 -0.86 14.09
C VAL A 308 -18.61 -0.99 12.82
N LYS A 309 -19.88 -1.40 12.95
CA LYS A 309 -20.77 -1.57 11.80
C LYS A 309 -20.85 -0.29 10.96
N GLN A 310 -21.13 0.86 11.59
CA GLN A 310 -21.23 2.12 10.88
C GLN A 310 -19.91 2.58 10.25
N THR A 311 -18.79 2.43 10.97
CA THR A 311 -17.47 2.80 10.45
C THR A 311 -17.10 1.94 9.24
N ARG A 312 -17.37 0.64 9.31
CA ARG A 312 -17.17 -0.31 8.21
C ARG A 312 -18.06 0.02 7.01
N ASP A 313 -19.35 0.30 7.25
CA ASP A 313 -20.28 0.67 6.17
C ASP A 313 -19.83 1.98 5.49
N ASN A 314 -19.27 2.93 6.24
CA ASN A 314 -18.64 4.14 5.67
C ASN A 314 -17.39 3.83 4.85
N CYS A 315 -16.53 2.90 5.30
CA CYS A 315 -15.39 2.44 4.52
C CYS A 315 -15.85 1.78 3.21
N PHE A 316 -16.88 0.93 3.23
CA PHE A 316 -17.41 0.31 2.01
C PHE A 316 -18.06 1.32 1.07
N ARG A 317 -18.72 2.36 1.59
CA ARG A 317 -19.14 3.49 0.76
C ARG A 317 -17.97 4.25 0.16
N ALA A 318 -16.81 4.25 0.82
CA ALA A 318 -15.60 4.84 0.27
C ALA A 318 -14.99 3.95 -0.83
N VAL A 319 -15.14 2.62 -0.75
CA VAL A 319 -14.83 1.69 -1.86
C VAL A 319 -15.66 1.99 -3.10
N GLU A 320 -16.91 2.40 -2.96
CA GLU A 320 -17.72 2.83 -4.12
C GLU A 320 -17.16 4.08 -4.82
N LEU A 321 -16.23 4.82 -4.19
CA LEU A 321 -15.58 5.97 -4.82
C LEU A 321 -14.37 5.57 -5.67
N SER A 322 -13.71 4.45 -5.38
CA SER A 322 -12.37 4.12 -5.88
C SER A 322 -12.30 3.58 -7.31
N GLU A 323 -13.21 4.01 -8.18
CA GLU A 323 -13.21 3.62 -9.59
C GLU A 323 -11.96 4.09 -10.33
N ASP A 324 -11.41 5.24 -9.96
CA ASP A 324 -10.32 5.91 -10.68
C ASP A 324 -9.12 6.33 -9.82
N LYS A 325 -9.27 6.39 -8.49
CA LYS A 325 -8.25 6.88 -7.55
C LYS A 325 -8.22 6.05 -6.27
N PRO A 326 -7.05 5.95 -5.59
CA PRO A 326 -6.99 5.31 -4.29
C PRO A 326 -7.80 6.10 -3.24
N VAL A 327 -8.16 5.42 -2.16
CA VAL A 327 -8.90 5.97 -1.02
C VAL A 327 -8.07 5.77 0.24
N LEU A 328 -7.93 6.83 1.03
CA LEU A 328 -7.46 6.73 2.42
C LEU A 328 -8.64 7.02 3.34
N CYS A 329 -9.17 6.00 4.00
CA CYS A 329 -10.25 6.13 4.99
C CYS A 329 -9.72 6.84 6.23
N LYS A 330 -10.18 8.08 6.47
CA LYS A 330 -9.62 8.96 7.50
C LYS A 330 -10.30 8.81 8.86
N MET A 331 -9.46 8.86 9.90
CA MET A 331 -9.84 9.01 11.31
C MET A 331 -10.68 7.86 11.90
N ILE A 332 -10.34 6.61 11.59
CA ILE A 332 -10.94 5.45 12.27
C ILE A 332 -10.52 5.48 13.74
N GLY A 333 -11.48 5.54 14.65
CA GLY A 333 -11.19 5.60 16.08
C GLY A 333 -12.42 5.54 16.97
N TYR A 334 -12.18 5.24 18.25
CA TYR A 334 -13.20 5.11 19.28
C TYR A 334 -12.68 5.70 20.61
N PRO A 335 -13.48 6.48 21.35
CA PRO A 335 -13.03 7.10 22.60
C PRO A 335 -12.78 6.09 23.72
N SER A 336 -11.69 6.28 24.48
CA SER A 336 -11.45 5.53 25.71
C SER A 336 -12.13 6.14 26.95
N GLY A 337 -12.89 7.23 26.79
CA GLY A 337 -13.53 7.98 27.86
C GLY A 337 -14.42 9.12 27.35
N PRO A 338 -15.12 9.83 28.24
CA PRO A 338 -15.17 9.60 29.69
C PRO A 338 -16.10 8.43 30.06
N ALA A 339 -15.80 7.77 31.19
CA ALA A 339 -16.60 6.65 31.70
C ALA A 339 -18.05 7.04 32.02
N SER A 340 -18.29 8.29 32.41
CA SER A 340 -19.64 8.83 32.65
C SER A 340 -20.54 8.82 31.41
N MET A 341 -19.94 8.70 30.21
CA MET A 341 -20.66 8.60 28.93
C MET A 341 -20.62 7.17 28.37
N GLY A 342 -20.20 6.19 29.17
CA GLY A 342 -20.16 4.78 28.80
C GLY A 342 -18.99 4.37 27.89
N PHE A 343 -17.98 5.23 27.73
CA PHE A 343 -16.73 4.92 27.03
C PHE A 343 -15.67 4.38 27.99
N SER A 344 -14.82 3.46 27.52
CA SER A 344 -13.73 2.91 28.33
C SER A 344 -12.56 2.44 27.45
N PRO A 345 -11.35 2.28 28.01
CA PRO A 345 -10.22 1.69 27.27
C PRO A 345 -10.51 0.28 26.74
N GLN A 346 -11.30 -0.51 27.48
CA GLN A 346 -11.72 -1.86 27.06
C GLN A 346 -12.63 -1.79 25.84
N LYS A 347 -13.60 -0.87 25.82
CA LYS A 347 -14.48 -0.67 24.67
C LYS A 347 -13.74 -0.11 23.45
N GLN A 348 -12.75 0.76 23.67
CA GLN A 348 -11.85 1.21 22.60
C GLN A 348 -11.09 0.02 21.99
N ARG A 349 -10.53 -0.86 22.85
CA ARG A 349 -9.85 -2.08 22.38
C ARG A 349 -10.80 -3.01 21.61
N GLU A 350 -11.99 -3.26 22.16
CA GLU A 350 -13.02 -4.08 21.52
C GLU A 350 -13.41 -3.53 20.14
N PHE A 351 -13.62 -2.22 20.03
CA PHE A 351 -13.89 -1.56 18.74
C PHE A 351 -12.81 -1.89 17.71
N PHE A 352 -11.53 -1.67 18.03
CA PHE A 352 -10.45 -1.89 17.06
C PHE A 352 -10.29 -3.37 16.68
N LEU A 353 -10.32 -4.28 17.66
CA LEU A 353 -10.25 -5.72 17.39
C LEU A 353 -11.41 -6.19 16.52
N ASN A 354 -12.63 -5.73 16.80
CA ASN A 354 -13.80 -6.08 16.01
C ASN A 354 -13.76 -5.43 14.62
N PHE A 355 -13.28 -4.18 14.50
CA PHE A 355 -13.09 -3.52 13.22
C PHE A 355 -12.12 -4.30 12.32
N TRP A 356 -10.92 -4.61 12.82
CA TRP A 356 -9.91 -5.35 12.06
C TRP A 356 -10.37 -6.76 11.66
N ARG A 357 -11.10 -7.46 12.54
CA ARG A 357 -11.62 -8.81 12.24
C ARG A 357 -12.78 -8.83 11.24
N SER A 358 -13.56 -7.75 11.16
CA SER A 358 -14.81 -7.72 10.38
C SER A 358 -14.74 -6.82 9.15
N THR A 359 -13.58 -6.20 8.89
CA THR A 359 -13.38 -5.26 7.79
C THR A 359 -12.19 -5.71 6.95
N SER A 360 -12.47 -6.30 5.79
CA SER A 360 -11.49 -6.47 4.72
C SER A 360 -11.71 -5.34 3.71
N LEU A 361 -10.67 -4.55 3.45
CA LEU A 361 -10.72 -3.46 2.47
C LEU A 361 -9.98 -3.88 1.20
N PRO A 362 -10.48 -3.53 0.01
CA PRO A 362 -9.77 -3.75 -1.25
C PRO A 362 -8.40 -3.07 -1.27
N PHE A 363 -7.52 -3.54 -2.15
CA PHE A 363 -6.12 -3.10 -2.25
C PHE A 363 -5.88 -1.61 -2.53
N HIS A 364 -6.91 -0.86 -2.91
CA HIS A 364 -6.85 0.58 -3.20
C HIS A 364 -7.58 1.42 -2.13
N VAL A 365 -8.00 0.82 -1.02
CA VAL A 365 -8.66 1.49 0.11
C VAL A 365 -7.89 1.21 1.40
N PHE A 366 -7.25 2.25 1.93
CA PHE A 366 -6.34 2.15 3.06
C PHE A 366 -6.94 2.76 4.32
N PRO A 367 -6.76 2.17 5.52
CA PRO A 367 -7.21 2.78 6.76
C PRO A 367 -6.18 3.77 7.31
N SER A 368 -6.65 4.86 7.92
CA SER A 368 -5.85 5.68 8.84
C SER A 368 -6.61 5.91 10.14
N TYR A 369 -5.86 6.06 11.23
CA TYR A 369 -6.41 5.98 12.58
C TYR A 369 -6.39 7.32 13.30
N ALA A 370 -7.35 7.52 14.21
CA ALA A 370 -7.50 8.70 15.04
C ALA A 370 -7.49 8.32 16.52
N PHE A 371 -6.73 8.99 17.40
CA PHE A 371 -5.58 9.88 17.18
C PHE A 371 -4.36 9.29 17.90
N ALA A 372 -3.15 9.80 17.64
CA ALA A 372 -1.98 9.38 18.40
C ALA A 372 -2.14 9.67 19.91
N PHE A 373 -2.57 10.89 20.27
CA PHE A 373 -2.66 11.36 21.65
C PHE A 373 -4.06 11.86 22.02
N ASP A 374 -4.38 11.78 23.31
CA ASP A 374 -5.58 12.41 23.87
C ASP A 374 -5.51 13.94 23.74
N ARG A 375 -6.65 14.55 23.41
CA ARG A 375 -6.75 15.97 23.05
C ARG A 375 -7.60 16.71 24.06
N ARG A 376 -7.01 17.03 25.23
CA ARG A 376 -7.73 17.65 26.34
C ARG A 376 -8.48 18.93 25.99
N PHE A 377 -7.97 19.71 25.03
CA PHE A 377 -8.67 20.93 24.61
C PHE A 377 -10.08 20.65 24.05
N VAL A 378 -10.37 19.43 23.58
CA VAL A 378 -11.69 19.07 23.03
C VAL A 378 -12.79 19.07 24.10
N THR A 379 -12.49 18.77 25.37
CA THR A 379 -13.51 18.90 26.43
C THR A 379 -13.90 20.36 26.64
N HIS A 380 -12.92 21.26 26.61
CA HIS A 380 -13.19 22.70 26.68
C HIS A 380 -13.92 23.20 25.43
N ALA A 381 -13.50 22.76 24.23
CA ALA A 381 -14.20 23.08 22.99
C ALA A 381 -15.66 22.63 23.01
N ALA A 382 -15.95 21.43 23.52
CA ALA A 382 -17.31 20.92 23.68
C ALA A 382 -18.14 21.71 24.69
N SER A 383 -17.52 22.36 25.67
CA SER A 383 -18.23 23.27 26.57
C SER A 383 -18.63 24.60 25.92
N ILE A 384 -17.89 25.04 24.90
CA ILE A 384 -18.14 26.30 24.17
C ILE A 384 -19.04 26.05 22.95
N PHE A 385 -18.85 24.93 22.26
CA PHE A 385 -19.55 24.55 21.03
C PHE A 385 -20.17 23.15 21.16
N PRO A 386 -21.17 22.97 22.05
CA PRO A 386 -21.73 21.65 22.35
C PRO A 386 -22.37 20.98 21.13
N ASP A 387 -22.94 21.76 20.21
CA ASP A 387 -23.57 21.24 18.98
C ASP A 387 -22.55 20.82 17.91
N GLN A 388 -21.27 21.15 18.09
CA GLN A 388 -20.21 20.90 17.11
C GLN A 388 -19.13 19.93 17.61
N ARG A 389 -19.09 19.65 18.92
CA ARG A 389 -18.01 18.91 19.56
C ARG A 389 -18.55 17.99 20.64
N HIS A 390 -18.27 16.71 20.49
CA HIS A 390 -18.58 15.71 21.51
C HIS A 390 -17.43 15.61 22.54
N PRO A 391 -17.67 15.72 23.87
CA PRO A 391 -16.61 15.70 24.89
C PRO A 391 -15.73 14.44 24.87
N ALA A 392 -16.29 13.29 24.48
CA ALA A 392 -15.53 12.04 24.31
C ALA A 392 -14.41 12.15 23.26
N GLY A 393 -14.48 13.11 22.33
CA GLY A 393 -13.42 13.36 21.33
C GLY A 393 -12.06 13.74 21.93
N ALA A 394 -12.02 14.12 23.22
CA ALA A 394 -10.78 14.34 23.96
C ALA A 394 -10.02 13.05 24.28
N TYR A 395 -10.68 11.89 24.20
CA TYR A 395 -10.17 10.58 24.62
C TYR A 395 -9.93 9.61 23.45
N LEU A 396 -9.79 10.14 22.24
CA LEU A 396 -9.52 9.35 21.03
C LEU A 396 -8.07 8.88 20.91
N GLY A 397 -7.16 9.38 21.74
CA GLY A 397 -5.76 9.00 21.70
C GLY A 397 -5.58 7.50 21.93
N LEU A 398 -4.61 6.90 21.26
CA LEU A 398 -4.07 5.59 21.64
C LEU A 398 -3.04 5.71 22.77
N ILE A 399 -2.46 6.89 22.90
CA ILE A 399 -1.55 7.30 23.97
C ILE A 399 -2.23 8.46 24.73
N ASP A 400 -2.04 8.52 26.04
CA ASP A 400 -2.52 9.68 26.79
C ASP A 400 -1.62 10.91 26.61
N ASP A 401 -2.09 12.06 27.06
CA ASP A 401 -1.40 13.35 26.97
C ASP A 401 -0.14 13.44 27.87
N SER A 402 0.08 12.48 28.77
CA SER A 402 1.30 12.40 29.58
C SER A 402 2.45 11.70 28.85
N ARG A 403 2.15 10.96 27.77
CA ARG A 403 3.06 10.04 27.07
C ARG A 403 3.58 8.88 27.93
N GLN A 404 3.24 8.83 29.21
CA GLN A 404 3.74 7.83 30.15
C GLN A 404 2.90 6.55 30.13
N ARG A 405 1.62 6.64 29.76
CA ARG A 405 0.82 5.44 29.50
C ARG A 405 0.89 5.05 28.04
N LEU A 406 1.94 4.32 27.68
CA LEU A 406 1.91 3.36 26.58
C LEU A 406 0.96 2.16 26.88
N GLN A 407 -0.05 2.32 27.74
CA GLN A 407 -0.87 1.23 28.29
C GLN A 407 -2.39 1.48 28.13
N LYS A 408 -2.85 2.20 27.11
CA LYS A 408 -4.22 1.91 26.65
C LYS A 408 -4.18 0.49 26.10
N ALA A 409 -5.11 -0.36 26.53
CA ALA A 409 -5.04 -1.80 26.27
C ALA A 409 -4.83 -2.14 24.78
N VAL A 410 -5.33 -1.27 23.89
CA VAL A 410 -5.23 -1.40 22.44
C VAL A 410 -3.86 -1.07 21.84
N ALA A 411 -2.97 -0.35 22.53
CA ALA A 411 -1.69 0.08 21.96
C ALA A 411 -0.80 -1.12 21.58
N ASN A 412 -0.83 -2.19 22.36
CA ASN A 412 -0.14 -3.44 22.03
C ASN A 412 -0.79 -4.16 20.86
N ASP A 413 -2.12 -4.10 20.76
CA ASP A 413 -2.84 -4.70 19.63
C ASP A 413 -2.56 -3.94 18.33
N PHE A 414 -2.34 -2.62 18.36
CA PHE A 414 -1.85 -1.85 17.20
C PHE A 414 -0.44 -2.27 16.77
N ARG A 415 0.49 -2.44 17.71
CA ARG A 415 1.85 -2.93 17.39
C ARG A 415 1.82 -4.29 16.74
N ARG A 416 0.92 -5.16 17.20
CA ARG A 416 0.64 -6.44 16.55
C ARG A 416 0.08 -6.15 15.17
N HIS A 417 -1.11 -5.56 15.10
CA HIS A 417 -1.86 -5.28 13.86
C HIS A 417 -1.01 -4.67 12.75
N TRP A 418 -0.21 -3.65 13.04
CA TRP A 418 0.66 -3.03 12.06
C TRP A 418 1.89 -3.84 11.70
N GLY A 419 2.43 -4.62 12.65
CA GLY A 419 3.37 -5.68 12.31
C GLY A 419 2.78 -6.68 11.31
N LEU A 420 1.46 -6.93 11.38
CA LEU A 420 0.71 -7.77 10.43
C LEU A 420 0.34 -7.05 9.13
N LEU A 421 0.04 -5.74 9.15
CA LEU A 421 -0.30 -4.97 7.94
C LEU A 421 0.94 -4.70 7.08
N SER A 422 2.11 -4.49 7.68
CA SER A 422 3.38 -4.56 6.94
C SER A 422 3.69 -5.96 6.38
N ALA A 423 2.84 -6.96 6.68
CA ALA A 423 2.80 -8.30 6.11
C ALA A 423 1.46 -8.63 5.42
N SER A 424 0.53 -7.66 5.31
CA SER A 424 -0.73 -7.78 4.58
C SER A 424 -0.44 -7.42 3.15
N LEU A 425 0.09 -8.42 2.47
CA LEU A 425 0.42 -8.36 1.07
C LEU A 425 -0.87 -8.20 0.27
N VAL A 426 -0.94 -7.12 -0.51
CA VAL A 426 -1.97 -6.93 -1.52
C VAL A 426 -1.82 -8.05 -2.54
N VAL A 427 -2.88 -8.84 -2.72
CA VAL A 427 -2.95 -9.77 -3.84
C VAL A 427 -3.26 -8.97 -5.10
N PRO A 428 -2.33 -8.88 -6.07
CA PRO A 428 -2.57 -8.11 -7.28
C PRO A 428 -3.63 -8.80 -8.15
N ALA A 429 -4.52 -7.96 -8.67
CA ALA A 429 -5.56 -8.37 -9.60
C ALA A 429 -4.90 -8.77 -10.92
N ALA A 430 -5.13 -10.00 -11.38
CA ALA A 430 -4.63 -10.48 -12.67
C ALA A 430 -5.61 -11.47 -13.32
N ASP A 431 -5.37 -11.73 -14.61
CA ASP A 431 -6.12 -12.75 -15.34
C ASP A 431 -5.52 -14.13 -15.02
N TYR A 432 -6.24 -14.89 -14.19
CA TYR A 432 -5.81 -16.21 -13.71
C TYR A 432 -6.49 -17.35 -14.48
N SER A 433 -5.86 -18.52 -14.49
CA SER A 433 -6.52 -19.77 -14.85
C SER A 433 -6.02 -20.93 -14.00
N ILE A 434 -6.91 -21.90 -13.74
CA ILE A 434 -6.62 -23.08 -12.93
C ILE A 434 -6.70 -24.31 -13.81
N VAL A 435 -5.65 -25.13 -13.80
CA VAL A 435 -5.60 -26.40 -14.54
C VAL A 435 -5.54 -27.55 -13.54
N ARG A 436 -6.58 -28.38 -13.51
CA ARG A 436 -6.63 -29.57 -12.66
C ARG A 436 -6.01 -30.77 -13.38
N THR A 437 -5.08 -31.44 -12.73
CA THR A 437 -4.43 -32.67 -13.20
C THR A 437 -4.48 -33.74 -12.12
N VAL A 438 -4.37 -35.01 -12.52
CA VAL A 438 -4.27 -36.15 -11.61
C VAL A 438 -3.03 -36.92 -12.03
N ASP A 439 -2.09 -37.07 -11.10
CA ASP A 439 -0.91 -37.88 -11.29
C ASP A 439 -1.33 -39.36 -11.30
N ALA A 440 -1.00 -40.07 -12.37
CA ALA A 440 -1.39 -41.47 -12.56
C ALA A 440 -0.64 -42.43 -11.64
N ASP A 441 0.57 -42.08 -11.21
CA ASP A 441 1.45 -42.94 -10.41
C ASP A 441 1.17 -42.75 -8.92
N THR A 442 0.97 -41.50 -8.49
CA THR A 442 0.75 -41.17 -7.08
C THR A 442 -0.72 -41.03 -6.70
N GLY A 443 -1.61 -40.81 -7.67
CA GLY A 443 -3.01 -40.46 -7.43
C GLY A 443 -3.21 -39.04 -6.89
N ASN A 444 -2.14 -38.23 -6.80
CA ASN A 444 -2.23 -36.85 -6.35
C ASN A 444 -3.10 -36.04 -7.30
N VAL A 445 -3.95 -35.18 -6.75
CA VAL A 445 -4.70 -34.18 -7.50
C VAL A 445 -3.98 -32.86 -7.38
N GLU A 446 -3.56 -32.30 -8.51
CA GLU A 446 -2.83 -31.03 -8.58
C GLU A 446 -3.65 -29.98 -9.33
N HIS A 447 -3.87 -28.83 -8.70
CA HIS A 447 -4.45 -27.64 -9.28
C HIS A 447 -3.34 -26.62 -9.57
N ARG A 448 -2.91 -26.56 -10.84
CA ARG A 448 -1.86 -25.65 -11.33
C ARG A 448 -2.42 -24.26 -11.57
N LEU A 449 -1.84 -23.27 -10.92
CA LEU A 449 -2.28 -21.87 -10.94
C LEU A 449 -1.46 -21.09 -11.97
N HIS A 450 -2.14 -20.49 -12.94
CA HIS A 450 -1.51 -19.74 -14.01
C HIS A 450 -1.98 -18.29 -14.00
N VAL A 451 -1.06 -17.39 -14.33
CA VAL A 451 -1.34 -15.97 -14.59
C VAL A 451 -1.01 -15.63 -16.04
N SER A 452 -1.85 -14.83 -16.69
CA SER A 452 -1.60 -14.34 -18.05
C SER A 452 -0.46 -13.31 -18.05
N GLN A 453 0.54 -13.51 -18.90
CA GLN A 453 1.66 -12.59 -19.14
C GLN A 453 1.78 -12.33 -20.65
N GLY A 454 1.03 -11.33 -21.14
CA GLY A 454 0.89 -11.11 -22.58
C GLY A 454 0.09 -12.26 -23.22
N ASP A 455 0.68 -12.91 -24.23
CA ASP A 455 0.07 -14.06 -24.91
C ASP A 455 0.37 -15.41 -24.21
N ASP A 456 1.30 -15.41 -23.25
CA ASP A 456 1.74 -16.62 -22.53
C ASP A 456 1.04 -16.78 -21.17
N LYS A 457 1.02 -18.01 -20.68
CA LYS A 457 0.55 -18.35 -19.33
C LYS A 457 1.72 -18.79 -18.47
N PHE A 458 1.95 -18.08 -17.37
CA PHE A 458 2.99 -18.43 -16.42
C PHE A 458 2.41 -19.25 -15.26
N HIS A 459 2.93 -20.46 -15.07
CA HIS A 459 2.59 -21.33 -13.94
C HIS A 459 3.34 -20.85 -12.69
N PHE A 460 2.63 -20.27 -11.72
CA PHE A 460 3.27 -19.63 -10.55
C PHE A 460 3.09 -20.40 -9.24
N GLY A 461 2.33 -21.49 -9.22
CA GLY A 461 2.12 -22.28 -8.02
C GLY A 461 1.13 -23.42 -8.22
N SER A 462 1.18 -24.41 -7.34
CA SER A 462 0.31 -25.58 -7.34
C SER A 462 -0.34 -25.81 -5.99
N VAL A 463 -1.65 -26.11 -5.99
CA VAL A 463 -2.33 -26.71 -4.82
C VAL A 463 -2.42 -28.22 -5.05
N VAL A 464 -1.77 -29.00 -4.19
CA VAL A 464 -1.68 -30.46 -4.31
C VAL A 464 -2.44 -31.13 -3.18
N ARG A 465 -3.35 -32.04 -3.52
CA ARG A 465 -4.02 -32.95 -2.58
C ARG A 465 -3.52 -34.38 -2.79
N THR A 466 -3.07 -35.03 -1.73
CA THR A 466 -2.63 -36.43 -1.78
C THR A 466 -3.79 -37.39 -1.49
N PRO A 467 -3.74 -38.66 -1.95
CA PRO A 467 -4.72 -39.68 -1.57
C PRO A 467 -4.75 -39.96 -0.07
N ALA A 468 -3.63 -39.73 0.63
CA ALA A 468 -3.56 -39.83 2.09
C ALA A 468 -4.34 -38.71 2.79
N GLY A 469 -4.77 -37.68 2.07
CA GLY A 469 -5.58 -36.60 2.58
C GLY A 469 -4.79 -35.37 3.01
N ALA A 470 -3.50 -35.27 2.69
CA ALA A 470 -2.75 -34.02 2.85
C ALA A 470 -3.12 -33.01 1.76
N MET A 471 -3.10 -31.72 2.09
CA MET A 471 -3.15 -30.62 1.12
C MET A 471 -2.01 -29.65 1.37
N ASN A 472 -1.27 -29.30 0.33
CA ASN A 472 -0.22 -28.29 0.38
C ASN A 472 -0.32 -27.32 -0.80
N PHE A 473 0.21 -26.12 -0.58
CA PHE A 473 0.48 -25.15 -1.62
C PHE A 473 1.98 -25.08 -1.87
N ARG A 474 2.38 -25.10 -3.13
CA ARG A 474 3.77 -24.99 -3.54
C ARG A 474 3.90 -23.74 -4.41
N PRO A 475 4.59 -22.68 -3.96
CA PRO A 475 4.80 -21.46 -4.76
C PRO A 475 5.98 -21.61 -5.73
N HIS A 476 5.82 -21.12 -6.95
CA HIS A 476 6.82 -21.17 -8.04
C HIS A 476 6.98 -19.79 -8.69
N PRO A 477 7.55 -18.80 -7.99
CA PRO A 477 7.64 -17.46 -8.54
C PRO A 477 8.57 -17.33 -9.76
N SER A 478 9.39 -18.35 -10.07
CA SER A 478 10.34 -18.42 -11.19
C SER A 478 10.03 -19.57 -12.17
N ASP A 479 10.95 -19.79 -13.11
CA ASP A 479 10.87 -20.81 -14.16
C ASP A 479 11.09 -22.24 -13.61
N ASP A 480 10.43 -22.57 -12.50
CA ASP A 480 10.30 -23.93 -12.01
C ASP A 480 8.95 -24.52 -12.46
N PRO A 481 8.89 -25.21 -13.62
CA PRO A 481 7.63 -25.68 -14.18
C PRO A 481 6.98 -26.79 -13.34
N ASP A 482 7.77 -27.51 -12.54
CA ASP A 482 7.33 -28.70 -11.80
C ASP A 482 7.05 -28.39 -10.33
N GLY A 483 7.63 -27.29 -9.84
CA GLY A 483 7.29 -26.75 -8.55
C GLY A 483 7.90 -27.41 -7.33
N TRP A 484 9.18 -27.76 -7.42
CA TRP A 484 9.93 -28.48 -6.41
C TRP A 484 10.74 -27.48 -5.59
N GLY A 485 10.68 -27.58 -4.26
CA GLY A 485 11.41 -26.65 -3.39
C GLY A 485 10.87 -26.58 -1.98
N ALA A 486 9.78 -25.84 -1.81
CA ALA A 486 9.15 -25.65 -0.52
C ALA A 486 7.63 -25.72 -0.62
N SER A 487 7.03 -26.38 0.37
CA SER A 487 5.60 -26.68 0.46
C SER A 487 5.03 -26.05 1.73
N ILE A 488 3.93 -25.32 1.59
CA ILE A 488 3.09 -24.86 2.70
C ILE A 488 1.97 -25.88 2.86
N TYR A 489 2.08 -26.77 3.84
CA TYR A 489 1.02 -27.70 4.23
C TYR A 489 -0.08 -26.91 4.93
N MET A 490 -1.24 -26.89 4.29
CA MET A 490 -2.40 -26.07 4.67
C MET A 490 -3.42 -26.84 5.51
N THR A 491 -3.08 -28.05 5.94
CA THR A 491 -3.94 -28.91 6.74
C THR A 491 -3.43 -28.99 8.17
N PRO A 492 -4.31 -28.87 9.18
CA PRO A 492 -3.93 -29.16 10.55
C PRO A 492 -3.81 -30.68 10.76
N PHE A 493 -2.84 -31.09 11.59
CA PHE A 493 -2.59 -32.51 11.89
C PHE A 493 -1.89 -32.68 13.24
N PHE A 494 -2.04 -33.84 13.89
CA PHE A 494 -1.32 -34.13 15.13
C PHE A 494 0.11 -34.60 14.86
N GLY A 495 1.10 -33.99 15.52
CA GLY A 495 2.52 -34.18 15.20
C GLY A 495 3.03 -35.64 15.24
N GLN A 496 2.38 -36.50 16.03
CA GLN A 496 2.74 -37.92 16.13
C GLN A 496 2.52 -38.73 14.85
N LEU A 497 1.72 -38.22 13.90
CA LEU A 497 1.28 -38.97 12.73
C LEU A 497 1.77 -38.39 11.39
N GLY A 498 2.35 -37.19 11.42
CA GLY A 498 2.80 -36.49 10.21
C GLY A 498 1.66 -35.82 9.43
N ALA A 499 2.03 -35.07 8.39
CA ALA A 499 1.10 -34.27 7.60
C ALA A 499 0.15 -35.09 6.72
N ASP A 500 0.49 -36.36 6.46
CA ASP A 500 -0.35 -37.29 5.70
C ASP A 500 -1.49 -37.90 6.53
N ALA A 501 -1.56 -37.58 7.83
CA ALA A 501 -2.59 -38.08 8.74
C ALA A 501 -3.71 -37.04 8.99
N CYS A 502 -4.14 -36.35 7.93
CA CYS A 502 -5.32 -35.50 7.95
C CYS A 502 -6.33 -35.97 6.89
N GLY A 503 -7.61 -35.85 7.18
CA GLY A 503 -8.67 -36.13 6.21
C GLY A 503 -9.08 -34.83 5.53
N VAL A 504 -8.58 -34.54 4.33
CA VAL A 504 -9.19 -33.50 3.48
C VAL A 504 -10.43 -34.09 2.85
N ASP A 505 -11.58 -33.49 3.14
CA ASP A 505 -12.87 -33.90 2.58
C ASP A 505 -13.05 -33.27 1.20
N ASP A 506 -12.91 -31.94 1.14
CA ASP A 506 -13.13 -31.15 -0.06
C ASP A 506 -12.07 -30.06 -0.27
N VAL A 507 -11.81 -29.72 -1.53
CA VAL A 507 -10.93 -28.64 -1.96
C VAL A 507 -11.56 -28.00 -3.20
N ASP A 508 -12.00 -26.76 -3.06
CA ASP A 508 -12.55 -25.96 -4.15
C ASP A 508 -11.64 -24.76 -4.44
N LEU A 509 -11.42 -24.51 -5.73
CA LEU A 509 -10.64 -23.38 -6.21
C LEU A 509 -11.46 -22.62 -7.24
N THR A 510 -11.72 -21.35 -6.96
CA THR A 510 -12.46 -20.47 -7.85
C THR A 510 -11.69 -19.18 -8.10
N ILE A 511 -11.94 -18.55 -9.25
CA ILE A 511 -11.39 -17.22 -9.54
C ILE A 511 -12.54 -16.22 -9.36
N ARG A 512 -12.38 -15.26 -8.45
CA ARG A 512 -13.34 -14.19 -8.20
C ARG A 512 -12.58 -12.90 -7.99
N ASP A 513 -13.09 -11.82 -8.58
CA ASP A 513 -12.50 -10.48 -8.46
C ASP A 513 -11.00 -10.44 -8.82
N GLN A 514 -10.62 -11.22 -9.84
CA GLN A 514 -9.23 -11.35 -10.31
C GLN A 514 -8.26 -11.84 -9.23
N VAL A 515 -8.72 -12.69 -8.31
CA VAL A 515 -7.96 -13.37 -7.26
C VAL A 515 -8.35 -14.85 -7.23
N ILE A 516 -7.43 -15.74 -6.86
CA ILE A 516 -7.71 -17.17 -6.70
C ILE A 516 -8.18 -17.42 -5.26
N HIS A 517 -9.38 -17.94 -5.11
CA HIS A 517 -9.98 -18.33 -3.83
C HIS A 517 -9.85 -19.83 -3.66
N ILE A 518 -9.25 -20.25 -2.54
CA ILE A 518 -9.17 -21.64 -2.10
C ILE A 518 -10.08 -21.79 -0.89
N THR A 519 -11.01 -22.74 -0.95
CA THR A 519 -11.75 -23.19 0.22
C THR A 519 -11.56 -24.69 0.40
N SER A 520 -11.31 -25.12 1.62
CA SER A 520 -11.12 -26.54 1.91
C SER A 520 -11.65 -26.88 3.29
N THR A 521 -12.15 -28.10 3.44
CA THR A 521 -12.65 -28.63 4.70
C THR A 521 -12.05 -30.01 4.96
N GLY A 522 -12.02 -30.38 6.23
CA GLY A 522 -11.54 -31.69 6.60
C GLY A 522 -11.63 -32.00 8.08
N SER A 523 -10.93 -33.06 8.46
CA SER A 523 -10.85 -33.60 9.80
C SER A 523 -9.41 -33.85 10.23
N THR A 524 -9.11 -33.52 11.48
CA THR A 524 -7.88 -33.97 12.15
C THR A 524 -8.14 -35.36 12.73
N VAL A 525 -7.30 -36.35 12.43
CA VAL A 525 -7.49 -37.74 12.87
C VAL A 525 -6.32 -38.22 13.71
N VAL A 526 -6.59 -39.13 14.67
CA VAL A 526 -5.57 -39.90 15.37
C VAL A 526 -5.92 -41.38 15.35
N GLY A 527 -5.17 -42.17 14.58
CA GLY A 527 -5.58 -43.52 14.23
C GLY A 527 -6.84 -43.46 13.36
N ASN A 528 -7.92 -44.11 13.80
CA ASN A 528 -9.22 -44.06 13.12
C ASN A 528 -10.20 -43.05 13.76
N ASP A 529 -9.77 -42.34 14.81
CA ASP A 529 -10.64 -41.44 15.56
C ASP A 529 -10.50 -40.00 15.05
N THR A 530 -11.61 -39.37 14.68
CA THR A 530 -11.67 -37.93 14.45
C THR A 530 -11.46 -37.19 15.77
N ARG A 531 -10.60 -36.17 15.73
CA ARG A 531 -10.23 -35.31 16.86
C ARG A 531 -10.65 -33.86 16.68
N GLY A 532 -11.27 -33.55 15.55
CA GLY A 532 -11.77 -32.23 15.24
C GLY A 532 -11.97 -32.04 13.75
N HIS A 533 -12.71 -31.00 13.40
CA HIS A 533 -12.98 -30.57 12.04
C HIS A 533 -12.33 -29.24 11.76
N TRP A 534 -11.98 -28.98 10.50
CA TRP A 534 -11.41 -27.71 10.11
C TRP A 534 -11.99 -27.19 8.80
N GLU A 535 -11.93 -25.87 8.66
CA GLU A 535 -12.30 -25.14 7.46
C GLU A 535 -11.21 -24.10 7.17
N LEU A 536 -10.71 -24.09 5.94
CA LEU A 536 -9.71 -23.16 5.44
C LEU A 536 -10.31 -22.31 4.33
N GLN A 537 -10.02 -21.02 4.37
CA GLN A 537 -10.32 -20.06 3.31
C GLN A 537 -9.05 -19.26 3.02
N CYS A 538 -8.62 -19.20 1.76
CA CYS A 538 -7.40 -18.52 1.36
C CYS A 538 -7.57 -17.80 0.02
N GLU A 539 -7.03 -16.60 -0.08
CA GLU A 539 -6.90 -15.82 -1.30
C GLU A 539 -5.44 -15.82 -1.75
N LEU A 540 -5.20 -16.15 -3.02
CA LEU A 540 -3.89 -16.21 -3.65
C LEU A 540 -3.80 -15.34 -4.90
N GLY A 541 -2.60 -14.82 -5.16
CA GLY A 541 -2.26 -14.27 -6.46
C GLY A 541 -0.78 -14.09 -6.66
N TYR A 542 -0.45 -13.45 -7.78
CA TYR A 542 0.91 -13.33 -8.29
C TYR A 542 1.19 -11.92 -8.80
N ASP A 543 2.17 -11.27 -8.19
CA ASP A 543 2.72 -10.01 -8.67
C ASP A 543 3.68 -10.29 -9.83
N THR A 544 3.23 -9.99 -11.04
CA THR A 544 4.02 -10.16 -12.26
C THR A 544 5.24 -9.22 -12.30
N SER A 545 5.17 -8.06 -11.65
CA SER A 545 6.26 -7.09 -11.63
C SER A 545 7.37 -7.50 -10.65
N ALA A 546 6.98 -7.97 -9.46
CA ALA A 546 7.90 -8.43 -8.44
C ALA A 546 8.29 -9.91 -8.59
N ARG A 547 7.60 -10.65 -9.46
CA ARG A 547 7.66 -12.12 -9.56
C ARG A 547 7.46 -12.76 -8.18
N HIS A 548 6.34 -12.43 -7.54
CA HIS A 548 6.06 -12.74 -6.14
C HIS A 548 4.71 -13.45 -6.03
N VAL A 549 4.66 -14.62 -5.38
CA VAL A 549 3.41 -15.28 -4.98
C VAL A 549 2.97 -14.78 -3.60
N ILE A 550 1.71 -14.37 -3.50
CA ILE A 550 1.14 -13.78 -2.30
C ILE A 550 -0.09 -14.58 -1.89
N GLY A 551 -0.22 -14.87 -0.60
CA GLY A 551 -1.41 -15.50 -0.05
C GLY A 551 -1.84 -14.91 1.28
N THR A 552 -3.15 -14.81 1.50
CA THR A 552 -3.74 -14.51 2.81
C THR A 552 -4.91 -15.45 3.08
N GLY A 553 -5.18 -15.78 4.34
CA GLY A 553 -6.23 -16.74 4.64
C GLY A 553 -6.56 -16.87 6.11
N SER A 554 -7.53 -17.72 6.37
CA SER A 554 -7.94 -18.13 7.71
C SER A 554 -8.17 -19.64 7.77
N LEU A 555 -7.92 -20.19 8.95
CA LEU A 555 -8.18 -21.59 9.28
C LEU A 555 -8.98 -21.62 10.59
N GLN A 556 -10.16 -22.22 10.55
CA GLN A 556 -10.93 -22.54 11.75
C GLN A 556 -10.75 -24.02 12.07
N TRP A 557 -10.47 -24.35 13.34
CA TRP A 557 -10.45 -25.72 13.85
C TRP A 557 -11.40 -25.87 15.02
N LYS A 558 -12.28 -26.87 14.93
CA LYS A 558 -13.31 -27.23 15.91
C LYS A 558 -12.91 -28.55 16.57
N PRO A 559 -12.44 -28.53 17.83
CA PRO A 559 -11.96 -29.73 18.52
C PRO A 559 -13.10 -30.72 18.82
N GLU A 560 -12.83 -32.01 18.63
CA GLU A 560 -13.68 -33.14 19.05
C GLU A 560 -12.86 -34.14 19.85
N LEU A 561 -12.47 -33.73 21.06
CA LEU A 561 -11.49 -34.47 21.85
C LEU A 561 -12.18 -35.45 22.80
N THR A 562 -11.69 -36.68 22.85
CA THR A 562 -12.08 -37.62 23.91
C THR A 562 -11.39 -37.27 25.22
N GLU A 563 -12.03 -37.59 26.34
CA GLU A 563 -11.47 -37.38 27.67
C GLU A 563 -10.06 -37.99 27.80
N GLY A 564 -9.12 -37.24 28.38
CA GLY A 564 -7.72 -37.65 28.58
C GLY A 564 -6.79 -37.50 27.38
N PHE A 565 -7.28 -37.07 26.21
CA PHE A 565 -6.43 -36.80 25.05
C PHE A 565 -5.52 -35.57 25.29
N VAL A 566 -4.22 -35.76 25.07
CA VAL A 566 -3.20 -34.71 25.08
C VAL A 566 -2.32 -34.89 23.85
N GLY A 567 -2.11 -33.81 23.10
CA GLY A 567 -1.26 -33.84 21.91
C GLY A 567 -0.95 -32.46 21.38
N ASP A 568 0.03 -32.38 20.49
CA ASP A 568 0.38 -31.14 19.80
C ASP A 568 -0.24 -31.14 18.41
N LEU A 569 -1.12 -30.18 18.16
CA LEU A 569 -1.75 -29.97 16.86
C LEU A 569 -0.90 -28.99 16.06
N SER A 570 -0.38 -29.46 14.94
CA SER A 570 0.18 -28.64 13.88
C SER A 570 -0.94 -27.86 13.21
N VAL A 571 -0.84 -26.54 13.19
CA VAL A 571 -1.85 -25.67 12.57
C VAL A 571 -1.61 -25.57 11.07
N LEU A 572 -0.36 -25.31 10.70
CA LEU A 572 0.20 -25.31 9.35
C LEU A 572 1.60 -25.91 9.46
N ARG A 573 2.23 -26.24 8.33
CA ARG A 573 3.65 -26.58 8.28
C ARG A 573 4.27 -26.05 7.01
N ILE A 574 5.47 -25.47 7.10
CA ILE A 574 6.28 -25.24 5.92
C ILE A 574 7.37 -26.30 5.89
N SER A 575 7.52 -26.97 4.75
CA SER A 575 8.57 -27.94 4.54
C SER A 575 9.39 -27.61 3.30
N THR A 576 10.62 -28.07 3.28
CA THR A 576 11.59 -27.94 2.19
C THR A 576 12.62 -29.06 2.31
N ASN A 577 13.65 -29.03 1.47
CA ASN A 577 14.74 -29.98 1.48
C ASN A 577 16.07 -29.35 1.93
N VAL A 578 16.80 -30.05 2.79
CA VAL A 578 18.22 -29.80 3.10
C VAL A 578 18.98 -31.13 2.98
N LEU A 579 20.00 -31.15 2.13
CA LEU A 579 20.89 -32.29 1.96
C LEU A 579 22.20 -32.02 2.69
N CYS A 580 22.56 -32.89 3.63
CA CYS A 580 23.83 -32.81 4.32
C CYS A 580 24.83 -33.81 3.72
N ASP A 581 26.07 -33.38 3.52
CA ASP A 581 27.19 -34.22 3.08
C ASP A 581 26.84 -35.09 1.85
N VAL A 582 26.42 -34.43 0.76
CA VAL A 582 26.16 -35.07 -0.53
C VAL A 582 27.20 -34.66 -1.56
N GLU A 583 27.38 -35.46 -2.61
CA GLU A 583 28.25 -35.08 -3.72
C GLU A 583 27.70 -33.83 -4.41
N LEU A 584 28.55 -32.86 -4.74
CA LEU A 584 28.17 -31.60 -5.38
C LEU A 584 28.55 -31.57 -6.86
N ASP A 585 27.80 -30.82 -7.66
CA ASP A 585 28.08 -30.61 -9.11
C ASP A 585 29.46 -30.02 -9.39
N SER A 586 30.03 -29.29 -8.42
CA SER A 586 31.40 -28.77 -8.49
C SER A 586 32.48 -29.83 -8.25
N GLY A 587 32.08 -31.06 -7.94
CA GLY A 587 32.91 -32.11 -7.35
C GLY A 587 33.06 -31.93 -5.83
N GLY A 588 33.34 -33.05 -5.14
CA GLY A 588 33.49 -33.09 -3.69
C GLY A 588 32.19 -33.30 -2.94
N MET A 589 32.27 -33.37 -1.61
CA MET A 589 31.11 -33.52 -0.70
C MET A 589 30.78 -32.19 -0.02
N GLY A 590 29.50 -31.89 0.17
CA GLY A 590 29.06 -30.73 0.94
C GLY A 590 27.55 -30.66 1.15
N ASP A 591 27.13 -29.64 1.90
CA ASP A 591 25.72 -29.39 2.18
C ASP A 591 25.08 -28.57 1.04
N THR A 592 23.88 -28.94 0.66
CA THR A 592 23.07 -28.28 -0.38
C THR A 592 21.60 -28.49 -0.05
N GLY A 593 20.69 -28.07 -0.91
CA GLY A 593 19.27 -28.27 -0.74
C GLY A 593 18.50 -27.11 -1.33
N ASP A 594 17.19 -27.20 -1.12
CA ASP A 594 16.23 -26.18 -1.50
C ASP A 594 16.22 -25.03 -0.48
N SER A 595 16.80 -25.25 0.71
CA SER A 595 16.97 -24.20 1.70
C SER A 595 18.37 -24.19 2.31
N THR A 596 18.84 -23.01 2.72
CA THR A 596 20.03 -22.90 3.58
C THR A 596 19.69 -23.00 5.06
N GLY A 597 18.42 -22.98 5.45
CA GLY A 597 17.98 -22.92 6.84
C GLY A 597 16.69 -22.13 7.01
N MET A 598 16.18 -22.12 8.25
CA MET A 598 14.97 -21.38 8.60
C MET A 598 15.21 -20.45 9.76
N SER A 599 14.45 -19.37 9.82
CA SER A 599 14.35 -18.52 10.98
C SER A 599 12.88 -18.30 11.34
N TRP A 600 12.64 -17.91 12.58
CA TRP A 600 11.32 -17.52 13.01
C TRP A 600 11.40 -16.42 14.05
N SER A 601 10.30 -15.69 14.18
CA SER A 601 10.14 -14.71 15.22
C SER A 601 8.78 -14.78 15.87
N TYR A 602 8.73 -14.45 17.15
CA TYR A 602 7.50 -14.44 17.95
C TYR A 602 7.59 -13.35 19.01
N LEU A 603 6.44 -12.98 19.57
CA LEU A 603 6.37 -11.98 20.63
C LEU A 603 6.36 -12.65 21.99
N LYS A 604 7.34 -12.29 22.84
CA LYS A 604 7.39 -12.64 24.26
C LYS A 604 7.42 -11.36 25.08
N ASP A 605 6.42 -11.17 25.94
CA ASP A 605 6.25 -9.96 26.76
C ASP A 605 6.28 -8.64 25.96
N GLY A 606 5.80 -8.70 24.70
CA GLY A 606 5.78 -7.56 23.78
C GLY A 606 7.14 -7.20 23.15
N LEU A 607 8.16 -8.04 23.34
CA LEU A 607 9.43 -7.99 22.63
C LEU A 607 9.46 -9.07 21.54
N ARG A 608 9.99 -8.72 20.37
CA ARG A 608 10.21 -9.65 19.27
C ARG A 608 11.47 -10.47 19.54
N ILE A 609 11.32 -11.78 19.64
CA ILE A 609 12.40 -12.75 19.76
C ILE A 609 12.62 -13.35 18.38
N ASN A 610 13.85 -13.36 17.89
CA ASN A 610 14.23 -14.00 16.63
C ASN A 610 15.08 -15.23 16.94
N GLN A 611 14.80 -16.34 16.28
CA GLN A 611 15.60 -17.56 16.34
C GLN A 611 15.89 -18.06 14.93
N SER A 612 16.95 -18.85 14.79
CA SER A 612 17.31 -19.51 13.54
C SER A 612 17.64 -20.96 13.82
N PHE A 613 17.37 -21.81 12.84
CA PHE A 613 17.69 -23.22 12.87
C PHE A 613 18.35 -23.63 11.56
N LEU A 614 19.58 -24.08 11.70
CA LEU A 614 20.38 -24.69 10.65
C LEU A 614 20.44 -26.19 10.98
N PRO A 615 19.70 -27.03 10.25
CA PRO A 615 19.68 -28.45 10.53
C PRO A 615 21.07 -29.05 10.25
N THR A 616 21.47 -30.00 11.10
CA THR A 616 22.66 -30.82 10.86
C THR A 616 22.34 -32.26 11.28
N MET A 617 23.15 -33.22 10.85
CA MET A 617 23.01 -34.63 11.29
C MET A 617 23.04 -34.82 12.81
N LYS A 618 23.59 -33.86 13.58
CA LYS A 618 23.63 -33.90 15.06
C LYS A 618 22.57 -33.03 15.73
N ASN A 619 22.00 -32.08 14.99
CA ASN A 619 21.00 -31.13 15.48
C ASN A 619 19.82 -31.16 14.50
N ASN A 620 19.00 -32.20 14.63
CA ASN A 620 17.95 -32.51 13.69
C ASN A 620 16.55 -32.08 14.17
N ALA A 621 16.42 -31.47 15.35
CA ALA A 621 15.16 -30.89 15.79
C ALA A 621 15.36 -29.81 16.86
N THR A 622 14.42 -28.86 16.93
CA THR A 622 14.33 -27.89 18.03
C THR A 622 12.88 -27.53 18.33
N PHE A 623 12.56 -27.45 19.62
CA PHE A 623 11.20 -27.20 20.14
C PHE A 623 11.25 -26.15 21.26
N PRO A 624 11.38 -24.85 20.91
CA PRO A 624 11.29 -23.78 21.88
C PRO A 624 9.98 -23.88 22.68
N GLN A 625 10.07 -23.74 24.00
CA GLN A 625 8.91 -23.82 24.90
C GLN A 625 8.17 -22.48 25.02
N ASP A 626 8.70 -21.42 24.40
CA ASP A 626 8.04 -20.13 24.36
C ASP A 626 6.79 -20.20 23.50
N GLN A 627 5.74 -19.50 23.92
CA GLN A 627 4.48 -19.45 23.21
C GLN A 627 4.10 -18.01 22.87
N SER A 628 3.37 -17.82 21.78
CA SER A 628 2.92 -16.50 21.32
C SER A 628 1.62 -16.60 20.53
N THR A 629 0.80 -15.55 20.55
CA THR A 629 -0.40 -15.50 19.70
C THR A 629 -0.08 -15.21 18.23
N ALA A 630 1.18 -14.93 17.90
CA ALA A 630 1.64 -14.69 16.54
C ALA A 630 3.07 -15.23 16.36
N ILE A 631 3.27 -15.98 15.28
CA ILE A 631 4.56 -16.53 14.88
C ILE A 631 4.79 -16.17 13.42
N GLU A 632 5.97 -15.65 13.13
CA GLU A 632 6.45 -15.46 11.77
C GLU A 632 7.57 -16.46 11.50
N ILE A 633 7.50 -17.16 10.37
CA ILE A 633 8.48 -18.13 9.90
C ILE A 633 9.06 -17.61 8.59
N PHE A 634 10.37 -17.77 8.42
CA PHE A 634 11.08 -17.44 7.20
C PHE A 634 11.95 -18.62 6.77
N ILE A 635 11.74 -19.10 5.54
CA ILE A 635 12.61 -20.06 4.87
C ILE A 635 13.50 -19.28 3.91
N HIS A 636 14.81 -19.49 4.05
CA HIS A 636 15.79 -18.98 3.10
C HIS A 636 15.93 -20.00 1.97
N GLY A 637 15.42 -19.67 0.79
CA GLY A 637 15.54 -20.50 -0.40
C GLY A 637 16.99 -20.55 -0.89
N ASN A 638 17.40 -21.68 -1.46
CA ASN A 638 18.75 -21.88 -1.96
C ASN A 638 18.76 -22.48 -3.37
N LEU A 639 19.92 -22.42 -4.01
CA LEU A 639 20.21 -23.18 -5.22
C LEU A 639 20.69 -24.58 -4.82
N ASN A 640 19.95 -25.60 -5.23
CA ASN A 640 20.40 -26.97 -5.05
C ASN A 640 21.50 -27.34 -6.06
N ARG A 641 22.59 -27.95 -5.58
CA ARG A 641 23.83 -28.30 -6.29
C ARG A 641 24.24 -29.76 -6.12
N ALA A 642 23.33 -30.64 -5.74
CA ALA A 642 23.63 -32.07 -5.59
C ALA A 642 23.99 -32.70 -6.95
N ALA A 643 25.05 -33.51 -6.98
CA ALA A 643 25.54 -34.18 -8.18
C ALA A 643 24.64 -35.34 -8.59
N GLY A 644 24.44 -35.50 -9.90
CA GLY A 644 23.72 -36.65 -10.49
C GLY A 644 22.26 -36.37 -10.85
N ASP A 645 21.71 -35.23 -10.46
CA ASP A 645 20.29 -34.89 -10.60
C ASP A 645 19.96 -34.08 -11.88
N GLY A 646 20.56 -34.43 -13.02
CA GLY A 646 20.26 -33.79 -14.31
C GLY A 646 20.39 -32.24 -14.32
N PRO A 647 19.86 -31.53 -15.33
CA PRO A 647 19.97 -30.07 -15.42
C PRO A 647 18.95 -29.36 -14.51
N ARG A 648 18.99 -29.62 -13.20
CA ARG A 648 17.99 -29.10 -12.23
C ARG A 648 18.61 -28.31 -11.08
N SER A 649 19.65 -27.52 -11.33
CA SER A 649 20.02 -26.43 -10.41
C SER A 649 18.91 -25.37 -10.43
N LYS A 650 17.84 -25.62 -9.68
CA LYS A 650 16.69 -24.72 -9.52
C LYS A 650 16.84 -23.99 -8.19
N ARG A 651 16.53 -22.70 -8.21
CA ARG A 651 16.55 -21.87 -7.00
C ARG A 651 15.16 -21.93 -6.38
N THR A 652 15.09 -22.45 -5.17
CA THR A 652 13.88 -22.42 -4.36
C THR A 652 13.63 -20.99 -3.90
N PRO A 653 12.37 -20.53 -3.89
CA PRO A 653 12.05 -19.20 -3.41
C PRO A 653 12.24 -19.08 -1.91
N ASP A 654 12.45 -17.84 -1.44
CA ASP A 654 12.24 -17.53 -0.04
C ASP A 654 10.74 -17.65 0.26
N ILE A 655 10.40 -18.15 1.45
CA ILE A 655 9.00 -18.18 1.92
C ILE A 655 8.93 -17.52 3.28
N ARG A 656 8.08 -16.51 3.40
CA ARG A 656 7.69 -15.93 4.67
C ARG A 656 6.26 -16.34 4.98
N LEU A 657 6.00 -16.85 6.19
CA LEU A 657 4.66 -17.15 6.69
C LEU A 657 4.46 -16.43 8.01
N LEU A 658 3.40 -15.64 8.10
CA LEU A 658 2.89 -15.10 9.34
C LEU A 658 1.65 -15.89 9.72
N LEU A 659 1.62 -16.43 10.94
CA LEU A 659 0.48 -17.13 11.51
C LEU A 659 0.08 -16.48 12.83
N GLU A 660 -1.22 -16.30 13.01
CA GLU A 660 -1.80 -15.75 14.23
C GLU A 660 -2.90 -16.64 14.76
N SER A 661 -3.16 -16.52 16.06
CA SER A 661 -4.35 -17.08 16.70
C SER A 661 -5.03 -16.03 17.58
N ASP A 662 -6.37 -16.02 17.54
CA ASP A 662 -7.17 -15.14 18.38
C ASP A 662 -7.30 -15.62 19.83
N ARG A 663 -7.07 -16.92 20.07
CA ARG A 663 -7.42 -17.61 21.32
C ARG A 663 -6.36 -18.60 21.80
N ALA A 664 -5.39 -18.99 20.99
CA ALA A 664 -4.38 -19.98 21.35
C ALA A 664 -2.98 -19.37 21.37
N ASP A 665 -2.19 -19.77 22.36
CA ASP A 665 -0.76 -19.54 22.33
C ASP A 665 -0.11 -20.60 21.43
N LEU A 666 0.52 -20.14 20.36
CA LEU A 666 1.26 -20.97 19.40
C LEU A 666 2.67 -21.22 19.96
N ALA A 667 3.10 -22.47 19.95
CA ALA A 667 4.50 -22.88 20.06
C ALA A 667 5.07 -23.15 18.66
N ILE A 668 6.37 -23.41 18.58
CA ILE A 668 7.01 -23.77 17.31
C ILE A 668 7.84 -25.05 17.47
N GLY A 669 7.79 -25.91 16.46
CA GLY A 669 8.66 -27.07 16.32
C GLY A 669 9.34 -27.05 14.96
N ALA A 670 10.65 -27.32 14.93
CA ALA A 670 11.41 -27.53 13.71
C ALA A 670 12.02 -28.93 13.73
N GLN A 671 11.95 -29.65 12.61
CA GLN A 671 12.47 -31.01 12.50
C GLN A 671 13.07 -31.27 11.13
N TYR A 672 14.21 -31.96 11.14
CA TYR A 672 14.94 -32.49 10.00
C TYR A 672 14.97 -34.02 10.08
N ASP A 673 14.50 -34.67 9.03
CA ASP A 673 14.51 -36.12 8.87
C ASP A 673 15.82 -36.56 8.22
N THR A 674 16.75 -37.02 9.05
CA THR A 674 18.08 -37.46 8.62
C THR A 674 18.06 -38.76 7.80
N GLU A 675 16.94 -39.48 7.77
CA GLU A 675 16.81 -40.72 6.97
C GLU A 675 16.42 -40.43 5.52
N ARG A 676 15.88 -39.23 5.25
CA ARG A 676 15.48 -38.76 3.92
C ARG A 676 16.53 -37.81 3.38
N ASN A 677 17.51 -38.33 2.64
CA ASN A 677 18.57 -37.51 2.02
C ASN A 677 18.48 -37.56 0.48
N SER A 678 17.30 -37.25 -0.06
CA SER A 678 17.03 -37.22 -1.51
C SER A 678 16.43 -35.88 -1.89
N PHE A 679 16.78 -35.38 -3.08
CA PHE A 679 16.24 -34.16 -3.68
C PHE A 679 14.70 -34.15 -3.74
N GLU A 680 14.09 -35.31 -3.94
CA GLU A 680 12.65 -35.41 -4.20
C GLU A 680 11.77 -35.34 -2.93
N GLN A 681 12.38 -35.14 -1.76
CA GLN A 681 11.69 -35.29 -0.48
C GLN A 681 11.80 -34.04 0.38
N ASP A 682 10.67 -33.55 0.88
CA ASP A 682 10.63 -32.55 1.96
C ASP A 682 11.11 -33.22 3.26
N ASN A 683 12.39 -33.05 3.60
CA ASN A 683 13.02 -33.65 4.78
C ASN A 683 13.22 -32.65 5.92
N PHE A 684 12.96 -31.36 5.70
CA PHE A 684 13.12 -30.31 6.70
C PHE A 684 11.82 -29.51 6.81
N GLY A 685 11.33 -29.25 8.02
CA GLY A 685 10.13 -28.42 8.18
C GLY A 685 10.02 -27.72 9.52
N VAL A 686 9.24 -26.64 9.51
CA VAL A 686 8.87 -25.83 10.68
C VAL A 686 7.36 -25.76 10.79
N THR A 687 6.88 -25.94 12.02
CA THR A 687 5.48 -26.17 12.33
C THR A 687 5.08 -25.31 13.51
N PRO A 688 4.16 -24.35 13.32
CA PRO A 688 3.40 -23.77 14.43
C PRO A 688 2.47 -24.80 15.06
N LEU A 689 2.56 -24.93 16.37
CA LEU A 689 1.86 -25.95 17.15
C LEU A 689 0.94 -25.29 18.18
N ILE A 690 -0.22 -25.86 18.44
CA ILE A 690 -0.97 -25.61 19.68
C ILE A 690 -0.96 -26.86 20.55
N ARG A 691 -0.84 -26.67 21.85
CA ARG A 691 -1.00 -27.77 22.80
C ARG A 691 -2.48 -28.03 23.05
N VAL A 692 -2.92 -29.23 22.74
CA VAL A 692 -4.28 -29.72 22.90
C VAL A 692 -4.34 -30.58 24.17
N ASP A 693 -5.32 -30.30 25.03
CA ASP A 693 -5.51 -30.97 26.31
C ASP A 693 -7.01 -31.03 26.62
N SER A 694 -7.61 -32.22 26.49
CA SER A 694 -9.06 -32.41 26.63
C SER A 694 -9.56 -32.28 28.07
N SER A 695 -8.67 -32.18 29.06
CA SER A 695 -9.06 -31.81 30.43
C SER A 695 -9.45 -30.33 30.55
N LYS A 696 -9.16 -29.53 29.51
CA LYS A 696 -9.51 -28.11 29.42
C LYS A 696 -10.59 -27.94 28.37
N GLU A 697 -11.57 -27.09 28.67
CA GLU A 697 -12.54 -26.66 27.68
C GLU A 697 -11.79 -25.96 26.53
N MET A 698 -11.85 -26.55 25.33
CA MET A 698 -11.26 -25.96 24.13
C MET A 698 -12.36 -25.42 23.24
N ALA A 699 -12.50 -24.09 23.22
CA ALA A 699 -13.33 -23.41 22.24
C ALA A 699 -12.73 -23.55 20.83
N ASP A 700 -13.56 -23.31 19.82
CA ASP A 700 -13.17 -23.12 18.43
C ASP A 700 -11.94 -22.21 18.34
N ARG A 701 -10.97 -22.67 17.54
CA ARG A 701 -9.71 -21.97 17.30
C ARG A 701 -9.76 -21.34 15.93
N HIS A 702 -9.47 -20.05 15.87
CA HIS A 702 -9.34 -19.32 14.62
C HIS A 702 -7.89 -18.90 14.45
N PHE A 703 -7.39 -19.16 13.26
CA PHE A 703 -6.06 -18.78 12.84
C PHE A 703 -6.15 -17.92 11.60
N TYR A 704 -5.28 -16.92 11.53
CA TYR A 704 -5.14 -16.05 10.37
C TYR A 704 -3.71 -16.20 9.87
N PHE A 705 -3.53 -16.29 8.56
CA PHE A 705 -2.20 -16.39 8.01
C PHE A 705 -2.04 -15.53 6.77
N SER A 706 -0.81 -15.05 6.57
CA SER A 706 -0.35 -14.53 5.29
C SER A 706 0.98 -15.16 4.94
N PHE A 707 1.24 -15.33 3.65
CA PHE A 707 2.53 -15.76 3.18
C PHE A 707 2.96 -15.05 1.91
N GLU A 708 4.27 -15.00 1.74
CA GLU A 708 5.00 -14.30 0.69
C GLU A 708 6.06 -15.27 0.16
N SER A 709 6.11 -15.44 -1.17
CA SER A 709 7.13 -16.26 -1.81
C SER A 709 7.76 -15.57 -3.00
N GLN A 710 9.02 -15.21 -2.83
CA GLN A 710 9.78 -14.41 -3.78
C GLN A 710 11.03 -15.17 -4.23
N ASN A 711 11.49 -14.89 -5.46
CA ASN A 711 12.82 -15.35 -5.85
C ASN A 711 13.87 -14.62 -5.00
N SER A 712 14.74 -15.38 -4.33
CA SER A 712 15.92 -14.81 -3.72
C SER A 712 16.79 -14.21 -4.83
N LEU A 713 17.12 -12.92 -4.72
CA LEU A 713 17.96 -12.21 -5.69
C LEU A 713 19.38 -12.81 -5.79
#